data_AF-A0A0F9XMU3-F1
#
_entry.id   AF-A0A0F9XMU3-F1
#
_cell.length_a   1.000
_cell.length_b   1.000
_cell.length_c   1.000
_cell.angle_alpha   90.00
_cell.angle_beta   90.00
_cell.angle_gamma   90.00
#
_symmetry.space_group_name_H-M   'P 1'
#
loop_
_entity.id
_entity.type
_entity.pdbx_description
1 polymer ?
#
loop_
_entity_poly.entity_id
_entity_poly.type
_entity_poly.pdbx_seq_one_letter_code
_entity_poly.pdbx_strand_id
1 'polypeptide(L)'
;MLRNLPPSARSPIIHIANGTFYRHHPNSQSSHPNPALFKDLQFELPSSIPQPHNWCIVGPSLSGKTTFLQALRGRLLCEPPTARSYPYLSSDAVSSRLRTPNKAIQYVGFDAEQGAGGLSGAVTTSAYLSARYESRREITDFSLRDFLLGNTELNPAKTPAQESEQEGGISAELLKRVVKDLRLEHLLDLPVTFLSNGQGRRARIARALLTRPEVLLLDEPFMGLDPPTVTGLSPLLESLANKANPRLVLSARPQDPLPEWITHLVYLRMDCQVESMGPKEIVLDGLKKYVHGVRVGGLAEDEKLPIHTLADIGRVLSKEALMTHASSSSSAHLQKPINPDAEPLVEMDGCQVRYGDKIALGNWSQKTPEGDKAGLIWTVRRGERWGVFGPNGSGKTTIVSLLGSDHPQTYSLPIKLFGRSRLPEPGSGQLPLTFWDIQSRIGHSSPEVHQHMPRSHTIRQVVENAWAETFGAKPKLNAEASAKVEAALKWFEPELKPNSAAGSEGLKWADDYMFGEISFSAQRVALFVRSMIKGPDIVVLDESFSGMDDAVRDKCTLFLTDGESKTYVGEEIVESQQAKDGTVKLKGLSDQQALICIAHIKEEVPDCVRDDGWATEVKRAIPLEKVGSMSDEEGGTTRCCAPFLALTEPIEVSELGHVKTIFPSSFKIVYYKTMSPDGLDKPSAFFQWPWPSPLLFINESSDARDHCANERTFLSYLRLSIYMAIVSVAITVSFHIKGTPSDLERRVAKPLGGIFWVLSVVTLALGAGNYINGN
;
A
#
# COMPACT_ATOMS: atom_id res chain seq x y z
N MET A 1 -43.13 3.61 22.28
CA MET A 1 -43.87 2.39 22.68
C MET A 1 -43.32 1.08 22.11
N LEU A 2 -42.57 1.06 21.00
CA LEU A 2 -42.03 -0.19 20.40
C LEU A 2 -40.75 -0.76 21.04
N ARG A 3 -40.13 -0.07 22.02
CA ARG A 3 -38.95 -0.57 22.76
C ARG A 3 -39.25 -1.77 23.67
N ASN A 4 -40.53 -2.05 23.97
CA ASN A 4 -40.97 -3.10 24.90
C ASN A 4 -41.58 -4.34 24.22
N LEU A 5 -41.52 -4.47 22.90
CA LEU A 5 -41.92 -5.69 22.21
C LEU A 5 -40.87 -6.80 22.41
N PRO A 6 -41.27 -8.08 22.54
CA PRO A 6 -40.35 -9.20 22.64
C PRO A 6 -39.39 -9.25 21.44
N PRO A 7 -38.13 -9.68 21.62
CA PRO A 7 -37.10 -9.62 20.57
C PRO A 7 -37.43 -10.44 19.32
N SER A 8 -38.31 -11.44 19.41
CA SER A 8 -38.83 -12.22 18.28
C SER A 8 -39.84 -11.47 17.40
N ALA A 9 -40.28 -10.26 17.79
CA ALA A 9 -41.30 -9.49 17.08
C ALA A 9 -40.74 -8.31 16.27
N ARG A 10 -39.41 -8.15 16.17
CA ARG A 10 -38.80 -7.06 15.37
C ARG A 10 -38.28 -7.58 14.04
N SER A 11 -38.70 -6.91 12.96
CA SER A 11 -38.27 -7.25 11.60
C SER A 11 -36.75 -7.15 11.46
N PRO A 12 -36.11 -7.98 10.64
CA PRO A 12 -34.66 -7.95 10.45
C PRO A 12 -34.18 -6.66 9.77
N ILE A 13 -32.93 -6.31 9.99
CA ILE A 13 -32.26 -5.19 9.30
C ILE A 13 -31.95 -5.57 7.87
N ILE A 14 -31.38 -6.76 7.68
CA ILE A 14 -31.05 -7.31 6.37
C ILE A 14 -31.74 -8.65 6.26
N HIS A 15 -32.51 -8.85 5.20
CA HIS A 15 -33.14 -10.14 4.92
C HIS A 15 -32.93 -10.47 3.45
N ILE A 16 -32.23 -11.58 3.21
CA ILE A 16 -31.96 -12.16 1.91
C ILE A 16 -32.58 -13.56 1.88
N ALA A 17 -33.51 -13.79 0.95
CA ALA A 17 -34.20 -15.06 0.77
C ALA A 17 -34.04 -15.55 -0.67
N ASN A 18 -33.14 -16.52 -0.89
CA ASN A 18 -32.84 -17.14 -2.17
C ASN A 18 -32.48 -16.11 -3.27
N GLY A 19 -31.60 -15.16 -2.93
CA GLY A 19 -31.16 -14.13 -3.87
C GLY A 19 -29.90 -14.55 -4.61
N THR A 20 -29.88 -14.42 -5.93
CA THR A 20 -28.66 -14.55 -6.74
C THR A 20 -28.09 -13.17 -7.06
N PHE A 21 -26.80 -12.95 -6.81
CA PHE A 21 -26.19 -11.62 -6.94
C PHE A 21 -25.36 -11.48 -8.22
N TYR A 22 -25.27 -10.25 -8.73
CA TYR A 22 -24.46 -9.95 -9.92
C TYR A 22 -23.74 -8.61 -9.77
N ARG A 23 -22.59 -8.46 -10.45
CA ARG A 23 -21.87 -7.18 -10.53
C ARG A 23 -22.59 -6.20 -11.46
N HIS A 24 -23.00 -6.71 -12.62
CA HIS A 24 -23.79 -5.98 -13.60
C HIS A 24 -25.13 -6.68 -13.81
N HIS A 25 -26.05 -6.03 -14.51
CA HIS A 25 -27.34 -6.67 -14.82
C HIS A 25 -27.08 -7.87 -15.75
N PRO A 26 -27.72 -9.04 -15.59
CA PRO A 26 -27.46 -10.20 -16.45
C PRO A 26 -27.66 -9.92 -17.95
N ASN A 27 -28.60 -9.03 -18.28
CA ASN A 27 -28.83 -8.57 -19.65
C ASN A 27 -27.88 -7.45 -20.14
N SER A 28 -26.88 -7.02 -19.35
CA SER A 28 -25.97 -5.98 -19.81
C SER A 28 -25.07 -6.52 -20.93
N GLN A 29 -25.08 -5.85 -22.08
CA GLN A 29 -24.13 -6.12 -23.16
C GLN A 29 -22.77 -5.53 -22.81
N SER A 30 -22.06 -6.14 -21.86
CA SER A 30 -20.66 -5.84 -21.58
C SER A 30 -19.77 -6.78 -22.37
N SER A 31 -18.63 -6.28 -22.84
CA SER A 31 -17.52 -7.12 -23.33
C SER A 31 -16.95 -8.03 -22.24
N HIS A 32 -17.21 -7.69 -20.97
CA HIS A 32 -16.73 -8.41 -19.80
C HIS A 32 -17.76 -9.44 -19.31
N PRO A 33 -17.32 -10.63 -18.89
CA PRO A 33 -18.18 -11.66 -18.32
C PRO A 33 -18.77 -11.24 -16.97
N ASN A 34 -20.07 -11.51 -16.78
CA ASN A 34 -20.82 -11.15 -15.59
C ASN A 34 -21.47 -12.41 -14.97
N PRO A 35 -20.69 -13.28 -14.31
CA PRO A 35 -21.26 -14.48 -13.71
C PRO A 35 -22.15 -14.15 -12.50
N ALA A 36 -22.99 -15.11 -12.15
CA ALA A 36 -23.69 -15.10 -10.88
C ALA A 36 -22.69 -15.23 -9.71
N LEU A 37 -22.74 -14.26 -8.80
CA LEU A 37 -22.09 -14.26 -7.49
C LEU A 37 -23.12 -14.72 -6.44
N PHE A 38 -22.74 -15.54 -5.46
CA PHE A 38 -23.63 -16.04 -4.39
C PHE A 38 -25.01 -16.48 -4.90
N LYS A 39 -25.12 -17.70 -5.43
CA LYS A 39 -26.39 -18.25 -5.92
C LYS A 39 -27.26 -18.65 -4.75
N ASP A 40 -28.56 -18.37 -4.86
CA ASP A 40 -29.57 -18.75 -3.88
C ASP A 40 -29.20 -18.38 -2.43
N LEU A 41 -28.54 -17.22 -2.25
CA LEU A 41 -28.07 -16.80 -0.94
C LEU A 41 -29.25 -16.60 0.01
N GLN A 42 -29.15 -17.19 1.19
CA GLN A 42 -30.02 -16.95 2.33
C GLN A 42 -29.21 -16.31 3.45
N PHE A 43 -29.65 -15.16 3.96
CA PHE A 43 -28.97 -14.49 5.07
C PHE A 43 -29.91 -13.54 5.79
N GLU A 44 -29.87 -13.55 7.12
CA GLU A 44 -30.68 -12.66 7.95
C GLU A 44 -29.84 -12.01 9.05
N LEU A 45 -29.93 -10.68 9.14
CA LEU A 45 -29.35 -9.89 10.23
C LEU A 45 -30.47 -9.26 11.07
N PRO A 46 -30.76 -9.78 12.26
CA PRO A 46 -31.88 -9.32 13.09
C PRO A 46 -31.66 -7.94 13.74
N SER A 47 -32.76 -7.21 13.97
CA SER A 47 -32.76 -5.85 14.53
C SER A 47 -32.88 -5.76 16.05
N SER A 48 -33.14 -6.87 16.74
CA SER A 48 -33.00 -6.99 18.20
C SER A 48 -32.83 -8.44 18.60
N ILE A 49 -31.87 -8.70 19.47
CA ILE A 49 -31.62 -10.04 20.01
C ILE A 49 -31.23 -9.85 21.49
N PRO A 50 -31.58 -10.79 22.39
CA PRO A 50 -31.12 -10.75 23.78
C PRO A 50 -29.60 -10.67 23.94
N GLN A 51 -28.85 -11.27 23.02
CA GLN A 51 -27.38 -11.25 22.97
C GLN A 51 -26.91 -10.72 21.61
N PRO A 52 -25.85 -9.89 21.55
CA PRO A 52 -25.34 -9.36 20.30
C PRO A 52 -24.85 -10.46 19.36
N HIS A 53 -25.42 -10.57 18.16
CA HIS A 53 -24.86 -11.41 17.10
C HIS A 53 -23.79 -10.63 16.35
N ASN A 54 -22.53 -10.89 16.70
CA ASN A 54 -21.37 -10.38 15.97
C ASN A 54 -20.97 -11.42 14.93
N TRP A 55 -21.09 -11.06 13.65
CA TRP A 55 -20.83 -11.94 12.51
C TRP A 55 -19.43 -11.72 11.95
N CYS A 56 -18.77 -12.81 11.58
CA CYS A 56 -17.50 -12.79 10.86
C CYS A 56 -17.58 -13.59 9.57
N ILE A 57 -17.11 -13.02 8.48
CA ILE A 57 -17.00 -13.68 7.17
C ILE A 57 -15.55 -14.11 6.97
N VAL A 58 -15.34 -15.39 6.78
CA VAL A 58 -14.02 -16.01 6.61
C VAL A 58 -14.01 -16.82 5.31
N GLY A 59 -12.86 -16.88 4.66
CA GLY A 59 -12.67 -17.66 3.45
C GLY A 59 -11.33 -17.34 2.80
N PRO A 60 -10.85 -18.20 1.89
CA PRO A 60 -9.56 -18.03 1.21
C PRO A 60 -9.53 -16.77 0.35
N SER A 61 -8.37 -16.47 -0.22
CA SER A 61 -8.22 -15.47 -1.28
C SER A 61 -9.22 -15.75 -2.40
N LEU A 62 -9.74 -14.70 -3.03
CA LEU A 62 -10.78 -14.77 -4.09
C LEU A 62 -12.16 -15.32 -3.68
N SER A 63 -12.39 -15.71 -2.41
CA SER A 63 -13.70 -16.20 -1.95
C SER A 63 -14.83 -15.17 -1.96
N GLY A 64 -14.52 -13.89 -2.21
CA GLY A 64 -15.51 -12.83 -2.34
C GLY A 64 -15.97 -12.21 -1.02
N LYS A 65 -15.16 -12.26 0.05
CA LYS A 65 -15.48 -11.64 1.37
C LYS A 65 -15.96 -10.19 1.26
N THR A 66 -15.19 -9.33 0.60
CA THR A 66 -15.59 -7.94 0.32
C THR A 66 -16.88 -7.87 -0.50
N THR A 67 -17.00 -8.71 -1.52
CA THR A 67 -18.20 -8.81 -2.38
C THR A 67 -19.44 -9.16 -1.55
N PHE A 68 -19.31 -10.06 -0.57
CA PHE A 68 -20.38 -10.42 0.37
C PHE A 68 -20.80 -9.20 1.21
N LEU A 69 -19.84 -8.46 1.78
CA LEU A 69 -20.13 -7.21 2.51
C LEU A 69 -20.84 -6.18 1.61
N GLN A 70 -20.43 -6.03 0.35
CA GLN A 70 -21.11 -5.14 -0.60
C GLN A 70 -22.51 -5.63 -0.98
N ALA A 71 -22.75 -6.95 -1.00
CA ALA A 71 -24.08 -7.54 -1.19
C ALA A 71 -25.03 -7.13 -0.05
N LEU A 72 -24.56 -7.24 1.20
CA LEU A 72 -25.28 -6.83 2.40
C LEU A 72 -25.60 -5.33 2.40
N ARG A 73 -24.62 -4.49 2.01
CA ARG A 73 -24.77 -3.03 1.94
C ARG A 73 -25.81 -2.56 0.92
N GLY A 74 -26.09 -3.36 -0.11
CA GLY A 74 -27.03 -2.98 -1.16
C GLY A 74 -26.36 -2.61 -2.49
N ARG A 75 -25.05 -2.80 -2.65
CA ARG A 75 -24.32 -2.36 -3.85
C ARG A 75 -24.41 -3.31 -5.04
N LEU A 76 -24.57 -4.60 -4.79
CA LEU A 76 -24.76 -5.59 -5.86
C LEU A 76 -26.22 -5.68 -6.27
N LEU A 77 -26.45 -6.05 -7.53
CA LEU A 77 -27.77 -6.40 -8.04
C LEU A 77 -28.16 -7.78 -7.52
N CYS A 78 -29.44 -7.98 -7.25
CA CYS A 78 -30.01 -9.21 -6.72
C CYS A 78 -31.17 -9.65 -7.61
N GLU A 79 -31.21 -10.93 -7.97
CA GLU A 79 -32.29 -11.55 -8.71
C GLU A 79 -32.91 -12.70 -7.90
N PRO A 80 -34.25 -12.71 -7.72
CA PRO A 80 -35.17 -11.62 -8.04
C PRO A 80 -34.90 -10.37 -7.17
N PRO A 81 -35.24 -9.15 -7.63
CA PRO A 81 -35.00 -7.93 -6.85
C PRO A 81 -35.62 -7.92 -5.46
N THR A 82 -36.71 -8.68 -5.26
CA THR A 82 -37.41 -8.85 -3.99
C THR A 82 -36.71 -9.78 -3.01
N ALA A 83 -35.73 -10.57 -3.46
CA ALA A 83 -35.02 -11.51 -2.60
C ALA A 83 -34.20 -10.79 -1.51
N ARG A 84 -33.71 -9.57 -1.77
CA ARG A 84 -33.04 -8.73 -0.76
C ARG A 84 -33.98 -7.61 -0.30
N SER A 85 -34.15 -7.49 1.01
CA SER A 85 -34.97 -6.46 1.64
C SER A 85 -34.35 -5.95 2.93
N TYR A 86 -34.80 -4.77 3.37
CA TYR A 86 -34.36 -4.15 4.64
C TYR A 86 -35.55 -3.76 5.54
N PRO A 87 -36.34 -4.72 6.04
CA PRO A 87 -37.63 -4.46 6.68
C PRO A 87 -37.57 -3.48 7.87
N TYR A 88 -36.56 -3.61 8.74
CA TYR A 88 -36.41 -2.73 9.89
C TYR A 88 -36.15 -1.28 9.49
N LEU A 89 -35.36 -1.04 8.44
CA LEU A 89 -35.03 0.30 7.97
C LEU A 89 -36.26 1.04 7.42
N SER A 90 -37.25 0.30 6.93
CA SER A 90 -38.53 0.84 6.47
C SER A 90 -39.52 1.12 7.60
N SER A 91 -39.21 0.72 8.83
CA SER A 91 -40.11 0.91 9.98
C SER A 91 -40.04 2.31 10.59
N ASP A 92 -41.09 2.72 11.30
CA ASP A 92 -41.11 3.99 12.04
C ASP A 92 -40.19 4.01 13.27
N ALA A 93 -39.57 2.88 13.62
CA ALA A 93 -38.58 2.81 14.69
C ALA A 93 -37.24 3.47 14.29
N VAL A 94 -36.98 3.62 12.99
CA VAL A 94 -35.74 4.16 12.44
C VAL A 94 -35.95 5.62 11.99
N SER A 95 -34.98 6.48 12.33
CA SER A 95 -35.02 7.89 11.92
C SER A 95 -35.13 8.02 10.38
N SER A 96 -35.84 9.03 9.89
CA SER A 96 -36.04 9.28 8.45
C SER A 96 -34.73 9.29 7.66
N ARG A 97 -33.65 9.81 8.27
CA ARG A 97 -32.29 9.84 7.71
C ARG A 97 -31.71 8.46 7.42
N LEU A 98 -32.02 7.45 8.23
CA LEU A 98 -31.45 6.09 8.14
C LEU A 98 -32.35 5.10 7.37
N ARG A 99 -33.47 5.55 6.77
CA ARG A 99 -34.35 4.67 5.99
C ARG A 99 -33.69 4.12 4.72
N THR A 100 -32.63 4.75 4.23
CA THR A 100 -31.88 4.27 3.06
C THR A 100 -30.72 3.36 3.48
N PRO A 101 -30.54 2.17 2.86
CA PRO A 101 -29.46 1.24 3.20
C PRO A 101 -28.05 1.86 3.18
N ASN A 102 -27.75 2.70 2.18
CA ASN A 102 -26.45 3.38 2.05
C ASN A 102 -26.10 4.31 3.24
N LYS A 103 -27.09 4.78 3.99
CA LYS A 103 -26.88 5.62 5.19
C LYS A 103 -26.85 4.77 6.45
N ALA A 104 -27.74 3.79 6.57
CA ALA A 104 -27.84 2.89 7.73
C ALA A 104 -26.73 1.85 7.82
N ILE A 105 -26.19 1.41 6.69
CA ILE A 105 -25.14 0.39 6.60
C ILE A 105 -23.88 1.07 6.10
N GLN A 106 -22.95 1.34 7.01
CA GLN A 106 -21.65 1.91 6.64
C GLN A 106 -20.64 0.80 6.43
N TYR A 107 -19.88 0.91 5.33
CA TYR A 107 -18.78 0.04 5.02
C TYR A 107 -17.45 0.76 5.24
N VAL A 108 -16.55 0.13 5.97
CA VAL A 108 -15.19 0.59 6.19
C VAL A 108 -14.24 -0.49 5.69
N GLY A 109 -13.67 -0.24 4.51
CA GLY A 109 -12.56 -1.02 3.99
C GLY A 109 -11.22 -0.45 4.43
N PHE A 110 -10.28 -1.32 4.77
CA PHE A 110 -8.93 -0.91 5.14
C PHE A 110 -7.89 -1.13 4.05
N ASP A 111 -8.23 -1.90 3.01
CA ASP A 111 -7.54 -1.90 1.73
C ASP A 111 -7.32 -0.44 1.30
N ALA A 112 -6.12 -0.13 0.80
CA ALA A 112 -5.65 1.23 0.55
C ALA A 112 -6.59 2.09 -0.33
N GLU A 113 -7.61 1.50 -0.97
CA GLU A 113 -8.38 2.17 -2.03
C GLU A 113 -9.91 1.97 -2.07
N GLN A 114 -10.56 1.08 -1.30
CA GLN A 114 -12.03 0.91 -1.47
C GLN A 114 -12.90 2.02 -0.84
N GLY A 115 -12.28 3.00 -0.18
CA GLY A 115 -12.98 4.15 0.35
C GLY A 115 -13.26 5.20 -0.71
N ALA A 116 -14.48 5.23 -1.27
CA ALA A 116 -15.10 6.41 -1.89
C ALA A 116 -15.30 7.59 -0.90
N GLY A 117 -14.46 7.68 0.13
CA GLY A 117 -14.50 8.61 1.25
C GLY A 117 -13.09 9.09 1.56
N GLY A 118 -12.58 9.98 0.72
CA GLY A 118 -11.75 11.13 1.10
C GLY A 118 -10.36 10.92 1.73
N LEU A 119 -9.89 9.71 2.02
CA LEU A 119 -8.49 9.52 2.49
C LEU A 119 -7.50 9.29 1.34
N SER A 120 -7.97 8.67 0.26
CA SER A 120 -7.15 8.36 -0.93
C SER A 120 -7.83 8.73 -2.25
N GLY A 121 -9.01 9.36 -2.19
CA GLY A 121 -9.78 9.76 -3.37
C GLY A 121 -9.25 11.02 -4.03
N ALA A 122 -8.60 10.85 -5.18
CA ALA A 122 -8.39 11.79 -6.29
C ALA A 122 -7.62 13.12 -6.07
N VAL A 123 -7.55 13.69 -4.87
CA VAL A 123 -6.90 15.00 -4.65
C VAL A 123 -5.50 14.87 -4.02
N THR A 124 -5.26 13.85 -3.19
CA THR A 124 -3.97 13.63 -2.51
C THR A 124 -3.02 12.69 -3.24
N THR A 125 -3.45 12.05 -4.33
CA THR A 125 -2.64 11.08 -5.10
C THR A 125 -1.66 11.73 -6.08
N SER A 126 -1.77 13.05 -6.32
CA SER A 126 -0.97 13.78 -7.31
C SER A 126 0.20 14.58 -6.73
N ALA A 127 0.38 14.64 -5.41
CA ALA A 127 1.62 15.14 -4.85
C ALA A 127 2.66 14.02 -4.98
N TYR A 128 3.76 14.29 -5.69
CA TYR A 128 4.88 13.36 -5.89
C TYR A 128 5.24 12.64 -4.57
N LEU A 129 5.66 11.37 -4.63
CA LEU A 129 6.14 10.59 -3.46
C LEU A 129 7.14 11.38 -2.60
N SER A 130 7.96 12.23 -3.22
CA SER A 130 8.90 13.13 -2.54
C SER A 130 8.24 14.19 -1.66
N ALA A 131 7.05 14.69 -2.03
CA ALA A 131 6.32 15.72 -1.29
C ALA A 131 5.86 15.22 0.09
N ARG A 132 5.59 13.91 0.25
CA ARG A 132 5.31 13.32 1.57
C ARG A 132 6.48 13.41 2.54
N TYR A 133 7.71 13.43 2.02
CA TYR A 133 8.94 13.56 2.80
C TYR A 133 9.35 15.02 2.99
N GLU A 134 8.70 15.97 2.33
CA GLU A 134 8.79 17.37 2.70
C GLU A 134 7.92 17.60 3.93
N SER A 135 8.56 17.60 5.12
CA SER A 135 7.95 17.81 6.45
C SER A 135 7.13 19.10 6.65
N ARG A 136 6.78 19.84 5.59
CA ARG A 136 6.01 21.08 5.64
C ARG A 136 4.59 20.81 5.17
N ARG A 137 3.62 21.18 6.01
CA ARG A 137 2.19 21.17 5.69
C ARG A 137 1.95 21.93 4.38
N GLU A 138 1.41 21.26 3.39
CA GLU A 138 0.94 21.93 2.18
C GLU A 138 -0.40 22.63 2.47
N ILE A 139 -0.68 23.72 1.76
CA ILE A 139 -1.97 24.43 1.88
C ILE A 139 -3.16 23.51 1.53
N THR A 140 -2.90 22.44 0.79
CA THR A 140 -3.86 21.42 0.36
C THR A 140 -4.06 20.29 1.37
N ASP A 141 -3.31 20.25 2.48
CA ASP A 141 -3.41 19.19 3.49
C ASP A 141 -4.61 19.38 4.43
N PHE A 142 -5.56 18.45 4.36
CA PHE A 142 -6.71 18.40 5.27
C PHE A 142 -6.31 17.86 6.65
N SER A 143 -6.80 18.50 7.72
CA SER A 143 -6.64 17.98 9.08
C SER A 143 -7.52 16.75 9.31
N LEU A 144 -7.22 15.96 10.35
CA LEU A 144 -8.10 14.87 10.78
C LEU A 144 -9.52 15.39 11.09
N ARG A 145 -9.64 16.57 11.69
CA ARG A 145 -10.93 17.23 11.94
C ARG A 145 -11.69 17.48 10.64
N ASP A 146 -11.03 18.04 9.63
CA ASP A 146 -11.65 18.27 8.31
C ASP A 146 -12.11 16.96 7.68
N PHE A 147 -11.28 15.92 7.78
CA PHE A 147 -11.62 14.58 7.32
C PHE A 147 -12.86 13.99 8.01
N LEU A 148 -12.94 14.10 9.34
CA LEU A 148 -14.07 13.61 10.12
C LEU A 148 -15.37 14.37 9.81
N LEU A 149 -15.26 15.67 9.56
CA LEU A 149 -16.39 16.52 9.19
C LEU A 149 -16.79 16.38 7.71
N GLY A 150 -15.94 15.76 6.89
CA GLY A 150 -16.16 15.60 5.45
C GLY A 150 -15.75 16.80 4.60
N ASN A 151 -14.98 17.73 5.15
CA ASN A 151 -14.47 18.93 4.47
C ASN A 151 -13.20 18.60 3.65
N THR A 152 -13.26 17.58 2.79
CA THR A 152 -12.09 17.05 2.06
C THR A 152 -12.02 17.48 0.61
N GLU A 153 -12.67 18.58 0.25
CA GLU A 153 -12.71 19.14 -1.11
C GLU A 153 -12.05 20.52 -1.15
N LEU A 154 -11.42 20.85 -2.28
CA LEU A 154 -10.87 22.18 -2.55
C LEU A 154 -12.05 23.13 -2.81
N ASN A 155 -12.29 24.07 -1.89
CA ASN A 155 -13.50 24.88 -1.80
C ASN A 155 -14.74 24.02 -1.55
N PRO A 156 -14.92 23.49 -0.31
CA PRO A 156 -16.16 22.84 0.03
C PRO A 156 -17.27 23.86 -0.19
N ALA A 157 -18.16 23.62 -1.17
CA ALA A 157 -19.41 24.34 -1.20
C ALA A 157 -19.97 24.21 0.20
N LYS A 158 -20.24 25.32 0.89
CA LYS A 158 -20.92 25.30 2.19
C LYS A 158 -22.14 24.42 1.97
N THR A 159 -22.05 23.18 2.45
CA THR A 159 -23.08 22.20 2.18
C THR A 159 -24.33 22.77 2.84
N PRO A 160 -25.54 22.61 2.31
CA PRO A 160 -26.76 23.09 2.98
C PRO A 160 -26.92 22.59 4.44
N ALA A 161 -26.08 21.65 4.90
CA ALA A 161 -25.88 21.28 6.29
C ALA A 161 -25.28 22.38 7.20
N GLN A 162 -24.65 23.42 6.66
CA GLN A 162 -24.17 24.59 7.41
C GLN A 162 -25.21 25.73 7.48
N GLU A 163 -26.21 25.74 6.58
CA GLU A 163 -27.31 26.72 6.62
C GLU A 163 -28.54 26.21 7.39
N SER A 164 -28.59 24.92 7.72
CA SER A 164 -29.65 24.30 8.51
C SER A 164 -29.13 23.82 9.87
N GLU A 165 -29.03 24.74 10.83
CA GLU A 165 -28.79 24.44 12.25
C GLU A 165 -29.83 23.48 12.87
N GLN A 166 -30.88 23.10 12.14
CA GLN A 166 -32.00 22.35 12.72
C GLN A 166 -32.06 20.85 12.46
N GLU A 167 -31.36 20.21 11.50
CA GLU A 167 -31.56 18.74 11.34
C GLU A 167 -30.45 17.90 10.65
N GLY A 168 -29.34 18.49 10.20
CA GLY A 168 -28.39 17.77 9.31
C GLY A 168 -26.92 17.66 9.73
N GLY A 169 -26.46 18.48 10.69
CA GLY A 169 -25.04 18.58 11.08
C GLY A 169 -24.56 17.43 11.97
N ILE A 170 -23.27 17.08 11.88
CA ILE A 170 -22.63 16.19 12.85
C ILE A 170 -22.63 16.91 14.21
N SER A 171 -23.36 16.36 15.18
CA SER A 171 -23.41 16.91 16.55
C SER A 171 -22.01 17.00 17.15
N ALA A 172 -21.63 18.16 17.69
CA ALA A 172 -20.34 18.38 18.34
C ALA A 172 -20.11 17.42 19.51
N GLU A 173 -21.17 17.05 20.24
CA GLU A 173 -21.12 16.07 21.33
C GLU A 173 -20.79 14.66 20.81
N LEU A 174 -21.40 14.26 19.69
CA LEU A 174 -21.10 12.99 19.05
C LEU A 174 -19.65 12.94 18.55
N LEU A 175 -19.19 14.02 17.92
CA LEU A 175 -17.79 14.14 17.48
C LEU A 175 -16.83 13.98 18.66
N LYS A 176 -17.03 14.74 19.74
CA LYS A 176 -16.20 14.67 20.94
C LYS A 176 -16.19 13.26 21.54
N ARG A 177 -17.35 12.59 21.59
CA ARG A 177 -17.46 11.21 22.08
C ARG A 177 -16.73 10.21 21.19
N VAL A 178 -16.95 10.23 19.88
CA VAL A 178 -16.34 9.28 18.94
C VAL A 178 -14.82 9.44 18.91
N VAL A 179 -14.34 10.68 18.88
CA VAL A 179 -12.91 11.00 18.93
C VAL A 179 -12.28 10.46 20.21
N LYS A 180 -12.97 10.61 21.36
CA LYS A 180 -12.52 10.07 22.64
C LYS A 180 -12.53 8.55 22.71
N ASP A 181 -13.63 7.93 22.29
CA ASP A 181 -13.79 6.48 22.30
C ASP A 181 -12.71 5.82 21.42
N LEU A 182 -12.24 6.49 20.36
CA LEU A 182 -11.19 6.00 19.45
C LEU A 182 -9.80 6.60 19.71
N ARG A 183 -9.61 7.36 20.78
CA ARG A 183 -8.32 7.98 21.18
C ARG A 183 -7.69 8.82 20.06
N LEU A 184 -8.46 9.75 19.50
CA LEU A 184 -8.06 10.61 18.38
C LEU A 184 -7.93 12.10 18.79
N GLU A 185 -8.14 12.46 20.07
CA GLU A 185 -8.22 13.87 20.49
C GLU A 185 -6.98 14.69 20.11
N HIS A 186 -5.80 14.13 20.38
CA HIS A 186 -4.52 14.81 20.16
C HIS A 186 -4.12 14.90 18.68
N LEU A 187 -4.86 14.23 17.80
CA LEU A 187 -4.55 14.11 16.37
C LEU A 187 -5.47 14.98 15.50
N LEU A 188 -6.48 15.64 16.08
CA LEU A 188 -7.52 16.34 15.33
C LEU A 188 -6.99 17.41 14.37
N ASP A 189 -5.94 18.12 14.79
CA ASP A 189 -5.38 19.23 14.02
C ASP A 189 -4.19 18.80 13.13
N LEU A 190 -3.81 17.52 13.24
CA LEU A 190 -2.75 16.93 12.43
C LEU A 190 -3.28 16.64 11.01
N PRO A 191 -2.48 16.92 9.97
CA PRO A 191 -2.74 16.40 8.63
C PRO A 191 -2.96 14.89 8.63
N VAL A 192 -3.97 14.45 7.91
CA VAL A 192 -4.32 13.02 7.77
C VAL A 192 -3.14 12.18 7.27
N THR A 193 -2.30 12.76 6.42
CA THR A 193 -1.11 12.12 5.83
C THR A 193 -0.06 11.72 6.87
N PHE A 194 -0.07 12.33 8.06
CA PHE A 194 0.86 12.01 9.15
C PHE A 194 0.32 10.98 10.15
N LEU A 195 -0.94 10.55 10.00
CA LEU A 195 -1.51 9.52 10.87
C LEU A 195 -0.81 8.19 10.63
N SER A 196 -0.47 7.47 11.71
CA SER A 196 0.00 6.09 11.60
C SER A 196 -1.09 5.20 10.99
N ASN A 197 -0.73 4.02 10.45
CA ASN A 197 -1.70 3.09 9.88
C ASN A 197 -2.84 2.78 10.87
N GLY A 198 -2.50 2.47 12.13
CA GLY A 198 -3.49 2.26 13.20
C GLY A 198 -4.37 3.49 13.47
N GLN A 199 -3.79 4.68 13.54
CA GLN A 199 -4.55 5.93 13.74
C GLN A 199 -5.45 6.23 12.54
N GLY A 200 -4.99 6.01 11.31
CA GLY A 200 -5.77 6.16 10.07
C GLY A 200 -6.96 5.20 10.02
N ARG A 201 -6.79 3.94 10.48
CA ARG A 201 -7.90 2.98 10.61
C ARG A 201 -8.94 3.45 11.62
N ARG A 202 -8.48 3.91 12.80
CA ARG A 202 -9.38 4.50 13.81
C ARG A 202 -10.11 5.72 13.26
N ALA A 203 -9.44 6.59 12.50
CA ALA A 203 -10.07 7.73 11.84
C ALA A 203 -11.16 7.32 10.83
N ARG A 204 -10.93 6.26 10.04
CA ARG A 204 -11.96 5.70 9.12
C ARG A 204 -13.17 5.18 9.87
N ILE A 205 -12.95 4.41 10.93
CA ILE A 205 -14.03 3.91 11.80
C ILE A 205 -14.78 5.09 12.43
N ALA A 206 -14.05 6.10 12.94
CA ALA A 206 -14.63 7.31 13.51
C ALA A 206 -15.56 8.00 12.51
N ARG A 207 -15.10 8.24 11.27
CA ARG A 207 -15.90 8.87 10.22
C ARG A 207 -17.19 8.09 9.94
N ALA A 208 -17.12 6.76 9.90
CA ALA A 208 -18.31 5.92 9.73
C ALA A 208 -19.28 6.05 10.92
N LEU A 209 -18.77 6.03 12.15
CA LEU A 209 -19.58 6.15 13.38
C LEU A 209 -20.27 7.52 13.53
N LEU A 210 -19.68 8.60 13.01
CA LEU A 210 -20.29 9.93 13.03
C LEU A 210 -21.62 10.00 12.26
N THR A 211 -21.85 9.06 11.35
CA THR A 211 -23.12 8.97 10.62
C THR A 211 -24.25 8.28 11.40
N ARG A 212 -23.95 7.73 12.58
CA ARG A 212 -24.83 6.90 13.43
C ARG A 212 -25.47 5.73 12.66
N PRO A 213 -24.68 4.81 12.09
CA PRO A 213 -25.23 3.68 11.36
C PRO A 213 -25.96 2.68 12.27
N GLU A 214 -26.86 1.89 11.69
CA GLU A 214 -27.45 0.71 12.34
C GLU A 214 -26.51 -0.51 12.25
N VAL A 215 -25.75 -0.59 11.16
CA VAL A 215 -24.79 -1.68 10.88
C VAL A 215 -23.47 -1.09 10.39
N LEU A 216 -22.37 -1.57 10.96
CA LEU A 216 -21.01 -1.25 10.56
C LEU A 216 -20.36 -2.51 9.99
N LEU A 217 -20.04 -2.46 8.70
CA LEU A 217 -19.32 -3.49 7.98
C LEU A 217 -17.83 -3.15 7.98
N LEU A 218 -16.99 -4.00 8.57
CA LEU A 218 -15.54 -3.82 8.65
C LEU A 218 -14.84 -4.84 7.76
N ASP A 219 -14.13 -4.39 6.73
CA ASP A 219 -13.41 -5.28 5.83
C ASP A 219 -11.96 -5.47 6.28
N GLU A 220 -11.64 -6.61 6.87
CA GLU A 220 -10.31 -7.01 7.35
C GLU A 220 -9.65 -5.95 8.28
N PRO A 221 -10.29 -5.60 9.43
CA PRO A 221 -9.83 -4.53 10.32
C PRO A 221 -8.43 -4.72 10.90
N PHE A 222 -7.96 -5.95 11.00
CA PHE A 222 -6.67 -6.30 11.59
C PHE A 222 -5.53 -6.51 10.57
N MET A 223 -5.84 -6.59 9.28
CA MET A 223 -4.84 -6.87 8.23
C MET A 223 -3.73 -5.82 8.22
N GLY A 224 -2.46 -6.24 8.15
CA GLY A 224 -1.31 -5.33 7.99
C GLY A 224 -1.06 -4.40 9.19
N LEU A 225 -1.57 -4.77 10.36
CA LEU A 225 -1.25 -4.12 11.63
C LEU A 225 -0.17 -4.90 12.37
N ASP A 226 0.78 -4.19 12.94
CA ASP A 226 1.77 -4.76 13.86
C ASP A 226 1.09 -5.22 15.16
N PRO A 227 1.62 -6.24 15.86
CA PRO A 227 0.99 -6.80 17.05
C PRO A 227 0.58 -5.75 18.12
N PRO A 228 1.40 -4.73 18.44
CA PRO A 228 1.00 -3.68 19.39
C PRO A 228 -0.25 -2.90 18.95
N THR A 229 -0.37 -2.60 17.65
CA THR A 229 -1.52 -1.86 17.12
C THR A 229 -2.78 -2.72 17.12
N VAL A 230 -2.66 -4.03 16.88
CA VAL A 230 -3.77 -4.99 17.03
C VAL A 230 -4.27 -5.01 18.47
N THR A 231 -3.38 -5.09 19.46
CA THR A 231 -3.72 -5.02 20.89
C THR A 231 -4.43 -3.71 21.25
N GLY A 232 -4.10 -2.60 20.59
CA GLY A 232 -4.77 -1.31 20.79
C GLY A 232 -6.15 -1.20 20.12
N LEU A 233 -6.38 -1.84 18.98
CA LEU A 233 -7.64 -1.75 18.23
C LEU A 233 -8.70 -2.76 18.71
N SER A 234 -8.27 -3.97 19.10
CA SER A 234 -9.19 -5.05 19.48
C SER A 234 -10.17 -4.68 20.61
N PRO A 235 -9.73 -4.07 21.73
CA PRO A 235 -10.65 -3.68 22.82
C PRO A 235 -11.67 -2.61 22.40
N LEU A 236 -11.31 -1.76 21.43
CA LEU A 236 -12.21 -0.73 20.91
C LEU A 236 -13.35 -1.36 20.11
N LEU A 237 -13.03 -2.32 19.23
CA LEU A 237 -14.02 -3.07 18.47
C LEU A 237 -14.88 -3.95 19.37
N GLU A 238 -14.29 -4.58 20.38
CA GLU A 238 -15.02 -5.34 21.40
C GLU A 238 -16.04 -4.47 22.15
N SER A 239 -15.65 -3.25 22.56
CA SER A 239 -16.57 -2.32 23.22
C SER A 239 -17.77 -1.95 22.33
N LEU A 240 -17.54 -1.79 21.02
CA LEU A 240 -18.60 -1.53 20.04
C LEU A 240 -19.49 -2.77 19.84
N ALA A 241 -18.89 -3.95 19.73
CA ALA A 241 -19.57 -5.23 19.57
C ALA A 241 -20.53 -5.49 20.74
N ASN A 242 -20.05 -5.30 21.97
CA ASN A 242 -20.83 -5.52 23.20
C ASN A 242 -21.99 -4.53 23.35
N LYS A 243 -21.84 -3.30 22.85
CA LYS A 243 -22.92 -2.29 22.85
C LYS A 243 -24.00 -2.58 21.79
N ALA A 244 -23.69 -3.37 20.76
CA ALA A 244 -24.59 -3.73 19.66
C ALA A 244 -25.22 -2.53 18.92
N ASN A 245 -24.58 -1.36 18.98
CA ASN A 245 -25.05 -0.12 18.40
C ASN A 245 -23.86 0.76 17.97
N PRO A 246 -23.40 0.65 16.71
CA PRO A 246 -23.95 -0.17 15.62
C PRO A 246 -23.69 -1.68 15.81
N ARG A 247 -24.43 -2.51 15.06
CA ARG A 247 -24.10 -3.94 14.92
C ARG A 247 -22.87 -4.12 14.06
N LEU A 248 -22.00 -5.05 14.44
CA LEU A 248 -20.77 -5.32 13.71
C LEU A 248 -20.89 -6.57 12.84
N VAL A 249 -20.49 -6.43 11.57
CA VAL A 249 -20.16 -7.55 10.69
C VAL A 249 -18.75 -7.29 10.18
N LEU A 250 -17.86 -8.25 10.36
CA LEU A 250 -16.47 -8.11 9.90
C LEU A 250 -16.08 -9.23 8.94
N SER A 251 -15.08 -8.99 8.11
CA SER A 251 -14.35 -10.05 7.41
C SER A 251 -12.98 -10.27 8.07
N ALA A 252 -12.49 -11.50 8.00
CA ALA A 252 -11.16 -11.87 8.47
C ALA A 252 -10.52 -12.89 7.52
N ARG A 253 -9.19 -12.96 7.54
CA ARG A 253 -8.45 -13.99 6.80
C ARG A 253 -8.47 -15.31 7.58
N PRO A 254 -8.39 -16.48 6.91
CA PRO A 254 -8.41 -17.79 7.57
C PRO A 254 -7.37 -17.96 8.69
N GLN A 255 -6.19 -17.37 8.52
CA GLN A 255 -5.08 -17.47 9.47
C GLN A 255 -5.10 -16.39 10.58
N ASP A 256 -5.96 -15.38 10.47
CA ASP A 256 -6.03 -14.33 11.50
C ASP A 256 -6.80 -14.85 12.72
N PRO A 257 -6.34 -14.57 13.96
CA PRO A 257 -7.07 -14.95 15.16
C PRO A 257 -8.44 -14.27 15.20
N LEU A 258 -9.49 -15.08 15.28
CA LEU A 258 -10.86 -14.60 15.42
C LEU A 258 -11.10 -14.08 16.85
N PRO A 259 -11.43 -12.79 17.05
CA PRO A 259 -11.78 -12.27 18.37
C PRO A 259 -12.84 -13.11 19.10
N GLU A 260 -12.71 -13.23 20.42
CA GLU A 260 -13.61 -14.02 21.26
C GLU A 260 -15.06 -13.52 21.22
N TRP A 261 -15.26 -12.22 21.03
CA TRP A 261 -16.58 -11.60 20.93
C TRP A 261 -17.34 -11.90 19.63
N ILE A 262 -16.73 -12.61 18.67
CA ILE A 262 -17.41 -13.12 17.47
C ILE A 262 -18.26 -14.33 17.83
N THR A 263 -19.55 -14.25 17.48
CA THR A 263 -20.55 -15.27 17.85
C THR A 263 -20.97 -16.16 16.68
N HIS A 264 -20.98 -15.61 15.47
CA HIS A 264 -21.45 -16.27 14.26
C HIS A 264 -20.41 -16.16 13.14
N LEU A 265 -20.35 -17.18 12.30
CA LEU A 265 -19.38 -17.28 11.21
C LEU A 265 -20.09 -17.60 9.89
N VAL A 266 -19.59 -17.01 8.80
CA VAL A 266 -19.89 -17.39 7.42
C VAL A 266 -18.59 -17.85 6.79
N TYR A 267 -18.54 -19.09 6.30
CA TYR A 267 -17.40 -19.59 5.55
C TYR A 267 -17.70 -19.55 4.05
N LEU A 268 -16.85 -18.86 3.28
CA LEU A 268 -16.95 -18.72 1.84
C LEU A 268 -15.97 -19.65 1.13
N ARG A 269 -16.42 -20.27 0.04
CA ARG A 269 -15.57 -21.04 -0.89
C ARG A 269 -14.86 -20.14 -1.89
N MET A 270 -13.89 -20.71 -2.60
CA MET A 270 -13.19 -19.99 -3.68
C MET A 270 -14.15 -19.53 -4.78
N ASP A 271 -15.27 -20.20 -5.04
CA ASP A 271 -16.24 -19.88 -6.11
C ASP A 271 -17.30 -18.84 -5.73
N CYS A 272 -17.05 -18.02 -4.71
CA CYS A 272 -17.98 -17.01 -4.21
C CYS A 272 -19.34 -17.60 -3.81
N GLN A 273 -19.33 -18.78 -3.18
CA GLN A 273 -20.50 -19.42 -2.59
C GLN A 273 -20.31 -19.58 -1.08
N VAL A 274 -21.42 -19.61 -0.34
CA VAL A 274 -21.39 -19.90 1.10
C VAL A 274 -21.35 -21.42 1.28
N GLU A 275 -20.34 -21.91 1.98
CA GLU A 275 -20.26 -23.33 2.35
C GLU A 275 -21.07 -23.62 3.60
N SER A 276 -20.87 -22.80 4.63
CA SER A 276 -21.55 -22.95 5.91
C SER A 276 -21.72 -21.60 6.59
N MET A 277 -22.80 -21.45 7.34
CA MET A 277 -23.06 -20.26 8.14
C MET A 277 -23.84 -20.61 9.41
N GLY A 278 -23.57 -19.89 10.50
CA GLY A 278 -24.26 -20.12 11.76
C GLY A 278 -23.40 -19.80 12.98
N PRO A 279 -23.69 -20.39 14.15
CA PRO A 279 -22.88 -20.23 15.36
C PRO A 279 -21.43 -20.65 15.12
N LYS A 280 -20.48 -19.84 15.59
CA LYS A 280 -19.03 -20.00 15.39
C LYS A 280 -18.58 -21.45 15.65
N GLU A 281 -18.93 -22.02 16.80
CA GLU A 281 -18.50 -23.37 17.18
C GLU A 281 -19.01 -24.47 16.24
N ILE A 282 -20.24 -24.35 15.74
CA ILE A 282 -20.85 -25.35 14.84
C ILE A 282 -20.16 -25.32 13.48
N VAL A 283 -19.95 -24.11 12.94
CA VAL A 283 -19.28 -23.95 11.65
C VAL A 283 -17.85 -24.47 11.72
N LEU A 284 -17.11 -24.10 12.79
CA LEU A 284 -15.73 -24.55 12.98
C LEU A 284 -15.61 -26.06 13.19
N ASP A 285 -16.52 -26.68 13.94
CA ASP A 285 -16.54 -28.14 14.11
C ASP A 285 -16.80 -28.86 12.79
N GLY A 286 -17.71 -28.34 11.96
CA GLY A 286 -17.97 -28.84 10.61
C GLY A 286 -16.73 -28.80 9.71
N LEU A 287 -16.02 -27.67 9.69
CA LEU A 287 -14.78 -27.50 8.92
C LEU A 287 -13.67 -28.44 9.43
N LYS A 288 -13.53 -28.60 10.75
CA LYS A 288 -12.54 -29.53 11.34
C LYS A 288 -12.83 -30.98 10.95
N LYS A 289 -14.09 -31.40 10.95
CA LYS A 289 -14.51 -32.74 10.51
C LYS A 289 -14.20 -32.98 9.03
N TYR A 290 -14.43 -31.99 8.18
CA TYR A 290 -14.07 -32.05 6.77
C TYR A 290 -12.55 -32.25 6.60
N VAL A 291 -11.74 -31.37 7.20
CA VAL A 291 -10.26 -31.46 7.14
C VAL A 291 -9.77 -32.82 7.62
N HIS A 292 -10.30 -33.32 8.75
CA HIS A 292 -9.93 -34.62 9.28
C HIS A 292 -10.36 -35.77 8.34
N GLY A 293 -11.58 -35.72 7.82
CA GLY A 293 -12.11 -36.74 6.91
C GLY A 293 -11.29 -36.84 5.61
N VAL A 294 -10.85 -35.71 5.06
CA VAL A 294 -9.99 -35.73 3.86
C VAL A 294 -8.57 -36.20 4.21
N ARG A 295 -7.98 -35.76 5.33
CA ARG A 295 -6.65 -36.21 5.79
C ARG A 295 -6.55 -37.70 6.06
N VAL A 296 -7.62 -38.31 6.57
CA VAL A 296 -7.69 -39.75 6.84
C VAL A 296 -8.06 -40.55 5.57
N GLY A 297 -8.30 -39.88 4.44
CA GLY A 297 -8.67 -40.50 3.16
C GLY A 297 -10.12 -40.99 3.09
N GLY A 298 -10.97 -40.58 4.04
CA GLY A 298 -12.40 -40.92 4.08
C GLY A 298 -13.29 -40.01 3.24
N LEU A 299 -12.78 -38.85 2.82
CA LEU A 299 -13.44 -37.89 1.93
C LEU A 299 -12.49 -37.49 0.81
N ALA A 300 -13.02 -37.21 -0.37
CA ALA A 300 -12.26 -36.59 -1.45
C ALA A 300 -12.12 -35.07 -1.19
N GLU A 301 -10.95 -34.50 -1.50
CA GLU A 301 -10.73 -33.06 -1.44
C GLU A 301 -11.60 -32.36 -2.50
N ASP A 302 -12.26 -31.27 -2.09
CA ASP A 302 -12.99 -30.38 -2.99
C ASP A 302 -12.03 -29.27 -3.43
N GLU A 303 -11.79 -29.14 -4.74
CA GLU A 303 -10.92 -28.11 -5.32
C GLU A 303 -11.34 -26.69 -4.92
N LYS A 304 -12.63 -26.48 -4.60
CA LYS A 304 -13.18 -25.18 -4.19
C LYS A 304 -13.04 -24.90 -2.69
N LEU A 305 -12.62 -25.90 -1.92
CA LEU A 305 -12.50 -25.89 -0.46
C LEU A 305 -11.17 -26.54 -0.03
N PRO A 306 -10.03 -26.03 -0.48
CA PRO A 306 -8.77 -26.76 -0.35
C PRO A 306 -8.32 -26.85 1.11
N ILE A 307 -7.84 -28.03 1.52
CA ILE A 307 -7.60 -28.37 2.94
C ILE A 307 -6.57 -27.46 3.59
N HIS A 308 -5.55 -27.05 2.84
CA HIS A 308 -4.46 -26.22 3.36
C HIS A 308 -4.99 -24.89 3.91
N THR A 309 -5.94 -24.23 3.23
CA THR A 309 -6.59 -23.00 3.73
C THR A 309 -7.43 -23.22 4.99
N LEU A 310 -7.98 -24.43 5.17
CA LEU A 310 -8.77 -24.80 6.35
C LEU A 310 -7.88 -25.21 7.54
N ALA A 311 -6.70 -25.77 7.27
CA ALA A 311 -5.73 -26.15 8.29
C ALA A 311 -5.28 -24.93 9.10
N ASP A 312 -5.17 -23.76 8.47
CA ASP A 312 -4.78 -22.51 9.13
C ASP A 312 -5.85 -22.00 10.11
N ILE A 313 -7.12 -22.12 9.75
CA ILE A 313 -8.24 -21.85 10.67
C ILE A 313 -8.16 -22.79 11.88
N GLY A 314 -7.84 -24.07 11.64
CA GLY A 314 -7.66 -25.06 12.69
C GLY A 314 -6.50 -24.75 13.64
N ARG A 315 -5.35 -24.33 13.09
CA ARG A 315 -4.14 -23.95 13.85
C ARG A 315 -4.40 -22.79 14.80
N VAL A 316 -5.10 -21.76 14.34
CA VAL A 316 -5.46 -20.56 15.11
C VAL A 316 -6.36 -20.87 16.32
N LEU A 317 -7.12 -21.98 16.28
CA LEU A 317 -8.07 -22.36 17.33
C LEU A 317 -7.49 -23.26 18.42
N SER A 318 -6.36 -23.92 18.16
CA SER A 318 -5.63 -24.68 19.19
C SER A 318 -4.81 -23.71 20.05
N LYS A 319 -5.17 -23.59 21.35
CA LYS A 319 -4.44 -22.77 22.36
C LYS A 319 -2.92 -23.06 22.43
N GLU A 320 -2.47 -24.18 21.87
CA GLU A 320 -1.08 -24.63 21.84
C GLU A 320 -0.27 -24.13 20.63
N ALA A 321 -0.89 -23.50 19.63
CA ALA A 321 -0.22 -23.13 18.37
C ALA A 321 0.76 -21.95 18.51
N LEU A 322 0.74 -21.20 19.61
CA LEU A 322 1.76 -20.20 19.91
C LEU A 322 3.14 -20.80 20.25
N MET A 323 3.26 -22.14 20.37
CA MET A 323 4.50 -22.82 20.75
C MET A 323 4.98 -23.93 19.80
N THR A 324 4.28 -24.23 18.71
CA THR A 324 4.58 -25.38 17.83
C THR A 324 4.90 -24.95 16.39
N HIS A 325 5.86 -24.04 16.22
CA HIS A 325 6.52 -23.80 14.92
C HIS A 325 7.85 -24.55 14.77
N ALA A 326 8.18 -25.46 15.67
CA ALA A 326 9.32 -26.35 15.53
C ALA A 326 8.83 -27.74 15.12
N SER A 327 8.92 -28.05 13.82
CA SER A 327 8.84 -29.38 13.17
C SER A 327 7.74 -29.54 12.11
N SER A 328 7.87 -28.82 11.01
CA SER A 328 7.48 -29.38 9.70
C SER A 328 8.73 -29.43 8.86
N SER A 329 9.07 -30.64 8.41
CA SER A 329 10.29 -31.02 7.68
C SER A 329 10.64 -30.02 6.57
N SER A 330 11.50 -29.07 6.91
CA SER A 330 12.24 -28.24 5.96
C SER A 330 13.17 -29.18 5.19
N SER A 331 12.95 -29.31 3.88
CA SER A 331 14.04 -29.74 3.01
C SER A 331 15.14 -28.71 3.20
N ALA A 332 16.23 -29.13 3.85
CA ALA A 332 17.39 -28.31 4.13
C ALA A 332 17.94 -27.77 2.80
N HIS A 333 17.49 -26.58 2.41
CA HIS A 333 18.16 -25.78 1.40
C HIS A 333 19.47 -25.32 2.05
N LEU A 334 20.49 -26.17 1.95
CA LEU A 334 21.88 -25.83 2.20
C LEU A 334 22.21 -24.58 1.38
N GLN A 335 22.11 -23.40 2.00
CA GLN A 335 22.55 -22.17 1.37
C GLN A 335 24.03 -22.33 1.05
N LYS A 336 24.40 -22.07 -0.20
CA LYS A 336 25.82 -21.96 -0.55
C LYS A 336 26.45 -20.85 0.30
N PRO A 337 27.69 -21.03 0.77
CA PRO A 337 28.35 -20.01 1.59
C PRO A 337 28.36 -18.66 0.85
N ILE A 338 27.82 -17.65 1.51
CA ILE A 338 27.77 -16.27 1.02
C ILE A 338 29.20 -15.81 0.77
N ASN A 339 29.49 -15.30 -0.43
CA ASN A 339 30.80 -14.73 -0.74
C ASN A 339 30.94 -13.36 -0.04
N PRO A 340 31.78 -13.22 1.00
CA PRO A 340 31.95 -11.95 1.70
C PRO A 340 32.59 -10.86 0.82
N ASP A 341 33.27 -11.26 -0.26
CA ASP A 341 33.94 -10.37 -1.22
C ASP A 341 33.05 -10.05 -2.43
N ALA A 342 31.78 -10.44 -2.40
CA ALA A 342 30.83 -10.11 -3.45
C ALA A 342 30.64 -8.59 -3.59
N GLU A 343 30.40 -8.13 -4.81
CA GLU A 343 30.18 -6.71 -5.13
C GLU A 343 29.09 -6.10 -4.22
N PRO A 344 29.35 -4.95 -3.57
CA PRO A 344 28.34 -4.26 -2.81
C PRO A 344 27.32 -3.61 -3.76
N LEU A 345 26.04 -3.92 -3.56
CA LEU A 345 24.92 -3.34 -4.30
C LEU A 345 24.34 -2.11 -3.59
N VAL A 346 24.39 -2.09 -2.26
CA VAL A 346 23.96 -0.95 -1.43
C VAL A 346 25.03 -0.72 -0.39
N GLU A 347 25.44 0.53 -0.23
CA GLU A 347 26.33 0.96 0.85
C GLU A 347 25.73 2.22 1.48
N MET A 348 25.43 2.14 2.76
CA MET A 348 25.01 3.25 3.59
C MET A 348 26.05 3.41 4.69
N ASP A 349 26.58 4.61 4.85
CA ASP A 349 27.68 4.86 5.78
C ASP A 349 27.37 6.02 6.74
N GLY A 350 26.65 5.73 7.82
CA GLY A 350 26.25 6.74 8.80
C GLY A 350 25.07 7.58 8.34
N CYS A 351 24.12 6.97 7.61
CA CYS A 351 22.97 7.67 7.06
C CYS A 351 21.99 8.08 8.16
N GLN A 352 21.63 9.37 8.18
CA GLN A 352 20.65 9.93 9.11
C GLN A 352 19.59 10.74 8.38
N VAL A 353 18.36 10.23 8.31
CA VAL A 353 17.23 10.97 7.73
C VAL A 353 16.68 11.92 8.78
N ARG A 354 16.62 13.22 8.45
CA ARG A 354 16.22 14.27 9.41
C ARG A 354 15.04 15.11 8.91
N TYR A 355 14.10 15.42 9.79
CA TYR A 355 13.00 16.36 9.53
C TYR A 355 13.03 17.46 10.58
N GLY A 356 13.54 18.64 10.22
CA GLY A 356 13.90 19.66 11.20
C GLY A 356 14.91 19.10 12.21
N ASP A 357 14.61 19.22 13.49
CA ASP A 357 15.47 18.74 14.58
C ASP A 357 15.34 17.23 14.85
N LYS A 358 14.33 16.56 14.29
CA LYS A 358 14.04 15.15 14.55
C LYS A 358 14.78 14.24 13.56
N ILE A 359 15.53 13.27 14.09
CA ILE A 359 16.14 12.19 13.29
C ILE A 359 15.11 11.05 13.16
N ALA A 360 14.60 10.82 11.97
CA ALA A 360 13.59 9.80 11.67
C ALA A 360 14.19 8.41 11.42
N LEU A 361 15.41 8.35 10.89
CA LEU A 361 16.17 7.11 10.68
C LEU A 361 17.64 7.38 11.01
N GLY A 362 18.31 6.42 11.65
CA GLY A 362 19.72 6.55 12.04
C GLY A 362 19.94 7.32 13.35
N ASN A 363 18.95 7.40 14.23
CA ASN A 363 19.08 8.01 15.55
C ASN A 363 19.77 7.08 16.58
N TRP A 364 20.82 6.38 16.15
CA TRP A 364 21.63 5.48 16.95
C TRP A 364 23.07 5.47 16.43
N SER A 365 23.99 4.90 17.21
CA SER A 365 25.38 4.68 16.80
C SER A 365 25.68 3.20 16.66
N GLN A 366 26.54 2.85 15.70
CA GLN A 366 27.01 1.50 15.48
C GLN A 366 28.52 1.42 15.73
N LYS A 367 28.97 0.34 16.36
CA LYS A 367 30.40 0.04 16.56
C LYS A 367 31.02 -0.34 15.23
N THR A 368 31.99 0.43 14.77
CA THR A 368 32.81 0.10 13.59
C THR A 368 34.26 -0.16 14.01
N PRO A 369 35.10 -0.78 13.16
CA PRO A 369 36.54 -0.92 13.44
C PRO A 369 37.25 0.42 13.70
N GLU A 370 36.69 1.54 13.21
CA GLU A 370 37.23 2.89 13.35
C GLU A 370 36.65 3.66 14.56
N GLY A 371 35.71 3.05 15.31
CA GLY A 371 35.03 3.64 16.45
C GLY A 371 33.51 3.64 16.33
N ASP A 372 32.84 4.23 17.32
CA ASP A 372 31.38 4.42 17.29
C ASP A 372 31.01 5.48 16.26
N LYS A 373 30.19 5.11 15.28
CA LYS A 373 29.74 6.01 14.23
C LYS A 373 28.22 6.13 14.26
N ALA A 374 27.73 7.37 14.26
CA ALA A 374 26.31 7.68 14.29
C ALA A 374 25.66 7.44 12.91
N GLY A 375 24.40 6.98 12.92
CA GLY A 375 23.63 6.73 11.71
C GLY A 375 23.55 5.27 11.29
N LEU A 376 22.73 5.01 10.26
CA LEU A 376 22.59 3.69 9.67
C LEU A 376 23.83 3.38 8.83
N ILE A 377 24.56 2.35 9.25
CA ILE A 377 25.64 1.72 8.47
C ILE A 377 25.10 0.37 7.99
N TRP A 378 25.07 0.19 6.68
CA TRP A 378 24.52 -1.03 6.09
C TRP A 378 25.11 -1.27 4.71
N THR A 379 25.62 -2.49 4.50
CA THR A 379 26.11 -2.93 3.19
C THR A 379 25.34 -4.17 2.78
N VAL A 380 24.74 -4.14 1.59
CA VAL A 380 24.08 -5.29 0.95
C VAL A 380 24.92 -5.73 -0.22
N ARG A 381 25.33 -7.00 -0.24
CA ARG A 381 26.14 -7.59 -1.31
C ARG A 381 25.32 -8.53 -2.19
N ARG A 382 25.84 -8.82 -3.39
CA ARG A 382 25.23 -9.81 -4.29
C ARG A 382 25.05 -11.17 -3.59
N GLY A 383 23.91 -11.81 -3.82
CA GLY A 383 23.57 -13.09 -3.22
C GLY A 383 23.01 -13.01 -1.80
N GLU A 384 23.10 -11.86 -1.13
CA GLU A 384 22.60 -11.74 0.24
C GLU A 384 21.07 -11.69 0.31
N ARG A 385 20.54 -12.15 1.43
CA ARG A 385 19.11 -12.17 1.76
C ARG A 385 18.93 -11.49 3.12
N TRP A 386 18.25 -10.36 3.14
CA TRP A 386 18.08 -9.52 4.34
C TRP A 386 16.62 -9.48 4.77
N GLY A 387 16.39 -9.64 6.07
CA GLY A 387 15.12 -9.37 6.73
C GLY A 387 15.21 -8.08 7.55
N VAL A 388 14.30 -7.14 7.33
CA VAL A 388 14.22 -5.87 8.07
C VAL A 388 12.92 -5.83 8.88
N PHE A 389 13.07 -5.61 10.18
CA PHE A 389 11.98 -5.72 11.15
C PHE A 389 11.89 -4.50 12.05
N GLY A 390 10.68 -4.27 12.56
CA GLY A 390 10.41 -3.25 13.56
C GLY A 390 8.93 -2.91 13.60
N PRO A 391 8.48 -2.22 14.65
CA PRO A 391 7.10 -1.75 14.74
C PRO A 391 6.77 -0.73 13.63
N ASN A 392 5.49 -0.44 13.45
CA ASN A 392 5.08 0.62 12.54
C ASN A 392 5.69 1.97 12.96
N GLY A 393 6.21 2.73 11.99
CA GLY A 393 6.88 4.01 12.25
C GLY A 393 8.37 3.92 12.63
N SER A 394 9.00 2.74 12.62
CA SER A 394 10.44 2.60 12.88
C SER A 394 11.37 3.04 11.73
N GLY A 395 10.80 3.45 10.58
CA GLY A 395 11.55 3.89 9.40
C GLY A 395 11.79 2.81 8.33
N LYS A 396 11.09 1.66 8.38
CA LYS A 396 11.22 0.57 7.38
C LYS A 396 10.96 1.05 5.95
N THR A 397 9.82 1.69 5.72
CA THR A 397 9.46 2.30 4.43
C THR A 397 10.42 3.44 4.05
N THR A 398 10.96 4.16 5.05
CA THR A 398 12.00 5.18 4.79
C THR A 398 13.25 4.54 4.19
N ILE A 399 13.69 3.37 4.67
CA ILE A 399 14.80 2.62 4.06
C ILE A 399 14.47 2.26 2.60
N VAL A 400 13.27 1.76 2.31
CA VAL A 400 12.84 1.45 0.92
C VAL A 400 12.90 2.68 0.03
N SER A 401 12.42 3.83 0.52
CA SER A 401 12.44 5.08 -0.23
C SER A 401 13.87 5.60 -0.48
N LEU A 402 14.83 5.31 0.41
CA LEU A 402 16.25 5.58 0.18
C LEU A 402 16.82 4.66 -0.90
N LEU A 403 16.49 3.36 -0.86
CA LEU A 403 16.93 2.36 -1.85
C LEU A 403 16.39 2.67 -3.25
N GLY A 404 15.11 3.05 -3.36
CA GLY A 404 14.48 3.47 -4.62
C GLY A 404 14.89 4.87 -5.08
N SER A 405 15.63 5.62 -4.23
CA SER A 405 15.96 7.03 -4.43
C SER A 405 14.73 7.95 -4.61
N ASP A 406 13.57 7.55 -4.10
CA ASP A 406 12.35 8.37 -4.05
C ASP A 406 12.43 9.45 -2.96
N HIS A 407 13.24 9.21 -1.93
CA HIS A 407 13.44 10.15 -0.83
C HIS A 407 14.41 11.29 -1.22
N PRO A 408 14.06 12.57 -1.01
CA PRO A 408 14.88 13.69 -1.46
C PRO A 408 16.24 13.79 -0.74
N GLN A 409 16.34 13.35 0.52
CA GLN A 409 17.64 13.34 1.22
C GLN A 409 18.62 12.27 0.69
N THR A 410 18.20 11.35 -0.17
CA THR A 410 19.13 10.39 -0.81
C THR A 410 20.23 11.10 -1.61
N TYR A 411 19.98 12.33 -2.06
CA TYR A 411 20.98 13.15 -2.76
C TYR A 411 22.09 13.70 -1.86
N SER A 412 21.83 13.86 -0.56
CA SER A 412 22.76 14.44 0.41
C SER A 412 23.35 13.41 1.38
N LEU A 413 22.73 12.23 1.49
CA LEU A 413 23.17 11.19 2.41
C LEU A 413 24.32 10.36 1.80
N PRO A 414 25.21 9.80 2.65
CA PRO A 414 26.33 8.96 2.22
C PRO A 414 25.84 7.57 1.79
N ILE A 415 25.11 7.52 0.68
CA ILE A 415 24.51 6.32 0.09
C ILE A 415 25.14 6.09 -1.28
N LYS A 416 25.71 4.89 -1.47
CA LYS A 416 26.12 4.39 -2.78
C LYS A 416 25.21 3.24 -3.18
N LEU A 417 24.65 3.34 -4.38
CA LEU A 417 23.86 2.30 -5.00
C LEU A 417 24.65 1.79 -6.21
N PHE A 418 24.90 0.49 -6.22
CA PHE A 418 25.70 -0.18 -7.24
C PHE A 418 27.09 0.45 -7.43
N GLY A 419 27.76 0.75 -6.31
CA GLY A 419 29.08 1.39 -6.28
C GLY A 419 29.10 2.86 -6.69
N ARG A 420 27.95 3.50 -6.94
CA ARG A 420 27.85 4.90 -7.38
C ARG A 420 26.99 5.73 -6.43
N SER A 421 27.42 6.95 -6.14
CA SER A 421 26.60 7.94 -5.45
C SER A 421 25.60 8.60 -6.41
N ARG A 422 24.51 9.16 -5.88
CA ARG A 422 23.58 10.01 -6.63
C ARG A 422 24.26 11.25 -7.19
N LEU A 423 25.15 11.86 -6.40
CA LEU A 423 25.99 12.96 -6.83
C LEU A 423 27.39 12.42 -7.16
N PRO A 424 27.95 12.77 -8.33
CA PRO A 424 29.27 12.28 -8.72
C PRO A 424 30.33 12.85 -7.77
N GLU A 425 31.26 12.00 -7.33
CA GLU A 425 32.39 12.45 -6.52
C GLU A 425 33.26 13.39 -7.38
N PRO A 426 33.61 14.60 -6.89
CA PRO A 426 34.43 15.54 -7.64
C PRO A 426 35.73 14.89 -8.14
N GLY A 427 35.98 14.94 -9.45
CA GLY A 427 37.18 14.38 -10.05
C GLY A 427 37.16 12.87 -10.33
N SER A 428 36.07 12.15 -10.00
CA SER A 428 35.96 10.70 -10.23
C SER A 428 35.78 10.31 -11.71
N GLY A 429 35.32 11.23 -12.56
CA GLY A 429 34.97 10.95 -13.96
C GLY A 429 33.76 10.01 -14.15
N GLN A 430 33.09 9.62 -13.05
CA GLN A 430 31.91 8.78 -13.09
C GLN A 430 30.66 9.59 -13.43
N LEU A 431 29.80 9.04 -14.28
CA LEU A 431 28.49 9.62 -14.55
C LEU A 431 27.61 9.54 -13.30
N PRO A 432 26.77 10.57 -13.03
CA PRO A 432 25.80 10.51 -11.96
C PRO A 432 24.88 9.30 -12.16
N LEU A 433 24.60 8.58 -11.07
CA LEU A 433 23.57 7.55 -11.10
C LEU A 433 22.22 8.22 -11.36
N THR A 434 21.46 7.80 -12.37
CA THR A 434 20.14 8.37 -12.66
C THR A 434 19.03 7.60 -11.93
N PHE A 435 17.84 8.21 -11.83
CA PHE A 435 16.67 7.56 -11.26
C PHE A 435 16.27 6.31 -12.07
N TRP A 436 16.34 6.42 -13.41
CA TRP A 436 16.03 5.33 -14.32
C TRP A 436 17.05 4.18 -14.21
N ASP A 437 18.33 4.47 -13.97
CA ASP A 437 19.34 3.44 -13.73
C ASP A 437 18.97 2.61 -12.49
N ILE A 438 18.56 3.26 -11.41
CA ILE A 438 18.15 2.61 -10.16
C ILE A 438 16.90 1.77 -10.40
N GLN A 439 15.84 2.35 -10.98
CA GLN A 439 14.59 1.64 -11.24
C GLN A 439 14.75 0.47 -12.22
N SER A 440 15.71 0.53 -13.15
CA SER A 440 15.99 -0.57 -14.06
C SER A 440 16.58 -1.78 -13.33
N ARG A 441 17.38 -1.54 -12.27
CA ARG A 441 18.14 -2.56 -11.52
C ARG A 441 17.49 -3.00 -10.21
N ILE A 442 16.50 -2.26 -9.72
CA ILE A 442 15.70 -2.61 -8.55
C ILE A 442 14.29 -2.99 -9.00
N GLY A 443 13.82 -4.15 -8.55
CA GLY A 443 12.42 -4.49 -8.61
C GLY A 443 11.82 -4.42 -7.22
N HIS A 444 10.71 -3.71 -7.06
CA HIS A 444 10.08 -3.56 -5.75
C HIS A 444 8.58 -3.81 -5.81
N SER A 445 8.08 -4.39 -4.71
CA SER A 445 6.66 -4.54 -4.42
C SER A 445 6.42 -3.97 -3.03
N SER A 446 5.52 -3.00 -2.93
CA SER A 446 5.19 -2.30 -1.68
C SER A 446 3.74 -1.83 -1.65
N PRO A 447 3.18 -1.48 -0.49
CA PRO A 447 1.87 -0.82 -0.40
C PRO A 447 1.81 0.47 -1.22
N GLU A 448 2.91 1.21 -1.34
CA GLU A 448 3.00 2.45 -2.13
C GLU A 448 2.89 2.17 -3.64
N VAL A 449 3.61 1.16 -4.16
CA VAL A 449 3.43 0.72 -5.56
C VAL A 449 1.99 0.37 -5.83
N HIS A 450 1.39 -0.36 -4.89
CA HIS A 450 0.01 -0.78 -5.00
C HIS A 450 -0.94 0.41 -5.10
N GLN A 451 -0.72 1.46 -4.31
CA GLN A 451 -1.52 2.69 -4.34
C GLN A 451 -1.37 3.48 -5.66
N HIS A 452 -0.20 3.42 -6.29
CA HIS A 452 0.08 4.18 -7.52
C HIS A 452 -0.20 3.41 -8.82
N MET A 453 -0.32 2.08 -8.74
CA MET A 453 -0.60 1.23 -9.91
C MET A 453 -2.00 1.53 -10.47
N PRO A 454 -2.15 1.98 -11.73
CA PRO A 454 -3.45 2.39 -12.23
C PRO A 454 -4.40 1.21 -12.39
N ARG A 455 -5.60 1.33 -11.81
CA ARG A 455 -6.62 0.27 -11.75
C ARG A 455 -7.24 -0.10 -13.10
N SER A 456 -7.09 0.77 -14.09
CA SER A 456 -7.53 0.55 -15.46
C SER A 456 -6.57 -0.31 -16.28
N HIS A 457 -5.40 -0.68 -15.75
CA HIS A 457 -4.53 -1.63 -16.42
C HIS A 457 -5.09 -3.04 -16.35
N THR A 458 -4.90 -3.81 -17.41
CA THR A 458 -5.18 -5.25 -17.40
C THR A 458 -4.17 -5.98 -16.53
N ILE A 459 -4.51 -7.19 -16.08
CA ILE A 459 -3.59 -8.02 -15.27
C ILE A 459 -2.26 -8.22 -16.01
N ARG A 460 -2.30 -8.49 -17.32
CA ARG A 460 -1.11 -8.59 -18.17
C ARG A 460 -0.30 -7.30 -18.15
N GLN A 461 -0.93 -6.15 -18.37
CA GLN A 461 -0.24 -4.86 -18.40
C GLN A 461 0.47 -4.54 -17.07
N VAL A 462 -0.09 -4.94 -15.93
CA VAL A 462 0.56 -4.78 -14.62
C VAL A 462 1.85 -5.58 -14.53
N VAL A 463 1.86 -6.82 -15.02
CA VAL A 463 3.07 -7.67 -15.03
C VAL A 463 4.09 -7.15 -16.05
N GLU A 464 3.65 -6.77 -17.25
CA GLU A 464 4.50 -6.21 -18.31
C GLU A 464 5.11 -4.86 -17.91
N ASN A 465 4.46 -4.12 -17.01
CA ASN A 465 4.96 -2.85 -16.49
C ASN A 465 6.33 -2.97 -15.80
N ALA A 466 6.80 -4.18 -15.47
CA ALA A 466 8.17 -4.40 -15.01
C ALA A 466 9.24 -3.85 -15.99
N TRP A 467 8.93 -3.81 -17.30
CA TRP A 467 9.80 -3.26 -18.36
C TRP A 467 9.41 -1.84 -18.82
N ALA A 468 8.53 -1.16 -18.09
CA ALA A 468 8.17 0.22 -18.36
C ALA A 468 8.93 1.19 -17.44
N GLU A 469 9.20 2.41 -17.93
CA GLU A 469 9.84 3.47 -17.14
C GLU A 469 8.86 4.05 -16.09
N THR A 470 7.57 4.17 -16.44
CA THR A 470 6.54 4.67 -15.52
C THR A 470 5.32 3.77 -15.55
N PHE A 471 4.42 3.89 -14.57
CA PHE A 471 3.21 3.07 -14.50
C PHE A 471 2.26 3.24 -15.69
N GLY A 472 2.30 4.38 -16.40
CA GLY A 472 1.47 4.63 -17.58
C GLY A 472 2.20 4.46 -18.92
N ALA A 473 3.50 4.16 -18.91
CA ALA A 473 4.27 3.99 -20.14
C ALA A 473 4.05 2.61 -20.74
N LYS A 474 4.03 2.54 -22.08
CA LYS A 474 3.98 1.26 -22.79
C LYS A 474 5.32 0.51 -22.61
N PRO A 475 5.32 -0.73 -22.09
CA PRO A 475 6.54 -1.48 -21.87
C PRO A 475 7.20 -1.88 -23.19
N LYS A 476 8.54 -1.96 -23.17
CA LYS A 476 9.35 -2.43 -24.31
C LYS A 476 9.73 -3.89 -24.08
N LEU A 477 8.93 -4.81 -24.61
CA LEU A 477 9.13 -6.25 -24.45
C LEU A 477 9.87 -6.84 -25.65
N ASN A 478 10.86 -7.69 -25.38
CA ASN A 478 11.44 -8.60 -26.36
C ASN A 478 10.75 -9.98 -26.25
N ALA A 479 11.05 -10.89 -27.19
CA ALA A 479 10.44 -12.22 -27.21
C ALA A 479 10.67 -13.02 -25.91
N GLU A 480 11.83 -12.85 -25.26
CA GLU A 480 12.14 -13.49 -23.98
C GLU A 480 11.28 -12.92 -22.84
N ALA A 481 11.12 -11.59 -22.77
CA ALA A 481 10.29 -10.93 -21.78
C ALA A 481 8.81 -11.32 -21.94
N SER A 482 8.29 -11.35 -23.17
CA SER A 482 6.93 -11.84 -23.44
C SER A 482 6.74 -13.29 -23.00
N ALA A 483 7.72 -14.17 -23.27
CA ALA A 483 7.66 -15.56 -22.82
C ALA A 483 7.68 -15.69 -21.29
N LYS A 484 8.46 -14.83 -20.59
CA LYS A 484 8.44 -14.76 -19.12
C LYS A 484 7.08 -14.32 -18.60
N VAL A 485 6.46 -13.30 -19.20
CA VAL A 485 5.13 -12.82 -18.80
C VAL A 485 4.09 -13.95 -18.95
N GLU A 486 4.09 -14.66 -20.08
CA GLU A 486 3.17 -15.79 -20.29
C GLU A 486 3.39 -16.93 -19.29
N ALA A 487 4.65 -17.28 -19.02
CA ALA A 487 5.03 -18.29 -18.03
C ALA A 487 4.53 -17.92 -16.61
N ALA A 488 4.76 -16.68 -16.18
CA ALA A 488 4.30 -16.19 -14.88
C ALA A 488 2.77 -16.21 -14.76
N LEU A 489 2.06 -15.72 -15.78
CA LEU A 489 0.60 -15.69 -15.79
C LEU A 489 -0.01 -17.10 -15.75
N LYS A 490 0.63 -18.06 -16.42
CA LYS A 490 0.22 -19.47 -16.39
C LYS A 490 0.46 -20.10 -15.01
N TRP A 491 1.60 -19.79 -14.38
CA TRP A 491 1.94 -20.33 -13.06
C TRP A 491 1.00 -19.83 -11.96
N PHE A 492 0.69 -18.54 -11.98
CA PHE A 492 -0.21 -17.87 -11.04
C PHE A 492 -1.66 -17.80 -11.54
N GLU A 493 -2.04 -18.62 -12.53
CA GLU A 493 -3.41 -18.66 -13.04
C GLU A 493 -4.44 -18.89 -11.93
N PRO A 494 -4.28 -19.83 -10.97
CA PRO A 494 -5.28 -20.06 -9.93
C PRO A 494 -5.52 -18.85 -9.00
N GLU A 495 -4.51 -17.99 -8.80
CA GLU A 495 -4.59 -16.83 -7.90
C GLU A 495 -4.93 -15.53 -8.62
N LEU A 496 -4.65 -15.43 -9.92
CA LEU A 496 -4.89 -14.23 -10.71
C LEU A 496 -6.17 -14.31 -11.53
N LYS A 497 -6.57 -15.51 -11.98
CA LYS A 497 -7.74 -15.71 -12.83
C LYS A 497 -9.01 -15.52 -12.02
N PRO A 498 -9.86 -14.53 -12.36
CA PRO A 498 -11.13 -14.36 -11.68
C PRO A 498 -12.06 -15.56 -11.93
N ASN A 499 -12.87 -15.94 -10.94
CA ASN A 499 -13.83 -17.06 -11.07
C ASN A 499 -14.79 -16.89 -12.27
N SER A 500 -15.09 -15.65 -12.65
CA SER A 500 -15.86 -15.29 -13.84
C SER A 500 -15.24 -15.78 -15.15
N ALA A 501 -13.94 -16.10 -15.14
CA ALA A 501 -13.16 -16.54 -16.29
C ALA A 501 -13.01 -18.07 -16.37
N ALA A 502 -13.70 -18.87 -15.56
CA ALA A 502 -13.53 -20.32 -15.51
C ALA A 502 -13.69 -21.03 -16.88
N GLY A 503 -14.40 -20.42 -17.84
CA GLY A 503 -14.55 -20.92 -19.22
C GLY A 503 -13.59 -20.33 -20.26
N SER A 504 -12.67 -19.42 -19.90
CA SER A 504 -11.71 -18.87 -20.86
C SER A 504 -10.50 -19.81 -20.99
N GLU A 505 -10.28 -20.31 -22.20
CA GLU A 505 -9.07 -21.08 -22.54
C GLU A 505 -7.86 -20.15 -22.73
N GLY A 506 -6.70 -20.59 -22.23
CA GLY A 506 -5.44 -19.85 -22.33
C GLY A 506 -5.39 -18.58 -21.48
N LEU A 507 -4.50 -17.66 -21.84
CA LEU A 507 -4.19 -16.46 -21.06
C LEU A 507 -5.00 -15.21 -21.46
N LYS A 508 -6.09 -15.37 -22.21
CA LYS A 508 -6.92 -14.24 -22.67
C LYS A 508 -7.56 -13.48 -21.50
N TRP A 509 -7.87 -14.17 -20.41
CA TRP A 509 -8.37 -13.55 -19.19
C TRP A 509 -7.41 -12.47 -18.64
N ALA A 510 -6.10 -12.60 -18.85
CA ALA A 510 -5.16 -11.59 -18.35
C ALA A 510 -5.31 -10.24 -19.07
N ASP A 511 -5.94 -10.23 -20.24
CA ASP A 511 -6.22 -9.04 -21.06
C ASP A 511 -7.67 -8.54 -20.89
N ASP A 512 -8.60 -9.42 -20.53
CA ASP A 512 -10.02 -9.09 -20.40
C ASP A 512 -10.40 -8.49 -19.04
N TYR A 513 -9.57 -8.69 -18.00
CA TYR A 513 -9.84 -8.22 -16.63
C TYR A 513 -8.85 -7.17 -16.17
N MET A 514 -9.38 -6.20 -15.42
CA MET A 514 -8.61 -5.07 -14.91
C MET A 514 -8.07 -5.35 -13.52
N PHE A 515 -6.93 -4.73 -13.22
CA PHE A 515 -6.27 -4.79 -11.92
C PHE A 515 -7.19 -4.37 -10.77
N GLY A 516 -8.07 -3.38 -10.99
CA GLY A 516 -9.05 -2.96 -9.98
C GLY A 516 -10.19 -3.95 -9.71
N GLU A 517 -10.40 -4.95 -10.56
CA GLU A 517 -11.56 -5.86 -10.50
C GLU A 517 -11.26 -7.20 -9.81
N ILE A 518 -9.98 -7.51 -9.65
CA ILE A 518 -9.47 -8.71 -8.97
C ILE A 518 -9.32 -8.46 -7.46
N SER A 519 -9.23 -9.54 -6.67
CA SER A 519 -9.12 -9.42 -5.21
C SER A 519 -7.82 -8.74 -4.77
N PHE A 520 -7.81 -8.15 -3.58
CA PHE A 520 -6.62 -7.50 -3.01
C PHE A 520 -5.40 -8.45 -2.96
N SER A 521 -5.60 -9.70 -2.54
CA SER A 521 -4.56 -10.74 -2.56
C SER A 521 -4.01 -10.97 -3.98
N ALA A 522 -4.89 -11.11 -4.98
CA ALA A 522 -4.48 -11.26 -6.38
C ALA A 522 -3.73 -10.03 -6.92
N GLN A 523 -4.12 -8.82 -6.51
CA GLN A 523 -3.41 -7.59 -6.84
C GLN A 523 -1.98 -7.62 -6.29
N ARG A 524 -1.81 -8.07 -5.04
CA ARG A 524 -0.49 -8.23 -4.42
C ARG A 524 0.36 -9.27 -5.14
N VAL A 525 -0.23 -10.40 -5.58
CA VAL A 525 0.48 -11.41 -6.39
C VAL A 525 0.99 -10.81 -7.70
N ALA A 526 0.17 -10.05 -8.43
CA ALA A 526 0.59 -9.42 -9.68
C ALA A 526 1.77 -8.44 -9.48
N LEU A 527 1.75 -7.65 -8.39
CA LEU A 527 2.84 -6.73 -8.04
C LEU A 527 4.11 -7.45 -7.57
N PHE A 528 3.95 -8.53 -6.81
CA PHE A 528 5.05 -9.42 -6.43
C PHE A 528 5.74 -9.99 -7.67
N VAL A 529 4.98 -10.57 -8.60
CA VAL A 529 5.50 -11.09 -9.87
C VAL A 529 6.21 -9.98 -10.65
N ARG A 530 5.57 -8.81 -10.81
CA ARG A 530 6.17 -7.63 -11.46
C ARG A 530 7.53 -7.26 -10.86
N SER A 531 7.69 -7.37 -9.54
CA SER A 531 8.93 -7.01 -8.86
C SER A 531 10.12 -7.90 -9.21
N MET A 532 9.90 -9.16 -9.58
CA MET A 532 11.00 -10.11 -9.82
C MET A 532 11.16 -10.56 -11.27
N ILE A 533 10.10 -10.47 -12.09
CA ILE A 533 10.03 -11.11 -13.42
C ILE A 533 11.11 -10.65 -14.42
N LYS A 534 11.62 -9.42 -14.27
CA LYS A 534 12.68 -8.87 -15.13
C LYS A 534 14.10 -9.28 -14.71
N GLY A 535 14.26 -9.99 -13.59
CA GLY A 535 15.56 -10.37 -13.03
C GLY A 535 16.41 -9.18 -12.55
N PRO A 536 15.88 -8.30 -11.67
CA PRO A 536 16.63 -7.14 -11.16
C PRO A 536 17.78 -7.57 -10.25
N ASP A 537 18.81 -6.73 -10.08
CA ASP A 537 19.93 -7.00 -9.16
C ASP A 537 19.49 -7.03 -7.69
N ILE A 538 18.48 -6.23 -7.34
CA ILE A 538 17.88 -6.21 -6.00
C ILE A 538 16.37 -6.39 -6.13
N VAL A 539 15.82 -7.34 -5.39
CA VAL A 539 14.38 -7.47 -5.15
C VAL A 539 14.07 -6.92 -3.76
N VAL A 540 13.21 -5.90 -3.70
CA VAL A 540 12.73 -5.31 -2.44
C VAL A 540 11.26 -5.68 -2.24
N LEU A 541 10.99 -6.46 -1.21
CA LEU A 541 9.64 -6.88 -0.83
C LEU A 541 9.24 -6.16 0.45
N ASP A 542 8.52 -5.05 0.33
CA ASP A 542 8.01 -4.28 1.47
C ASP A 542 6.55 -4.66 1.74
N GLU A 543 6.30 -5.39 2.83
CA GLU A 543 4.96 -5.88 3.19
C GLU A 543 4.24 -6.56 2.01
N SER A 544 5.00 -7.18 1.11
CA SER A 544 4.49 -7.66 -0.18
C SER A 544 3.46 -8.76 -0.01
N PHE A 545 3.65 -9.60 1.01
CA PHE A 545 2.76 -10.71 1.32
C PHE A 545 1.65 -10.32 2.30
N SER A 546 1.65 -9.07 2.78
CA SER A 546 0.62 -8.61 3.70
C SER A 546 -0.74 -8.53 2.99
N GLY A 547 -1.75 -9.15 3.60
CA GLY A 547 -3.08 -9.30 3.02
C GLY A 547 -3.27 -10.49 2.07
N MET A 548 -2.24 -11.32 1.86
CA MET A 548 -2.41 -12.65 1.28
C MET A 548 -2.88 -13.64 2.35
N ASP A 549 -3.49 -14.75 1.93
CA ASP A 549 -3.60 -15.94 2.79
C ASP A 549 -2.27 -16.71 2.78
N ASP A 550 -2.13 -17.64 3.72
CA ASP A 550 -0.90 -18.42 3.89
C ASP A 550 -0.60 -19.28 2.65
N ALA A 551 -1.63 -19.86 2.04
CA ALA A 551 -1.55 -20.60 0.78
C ALA A 551 -0.83 -19.81 -0.34
N VAL A 552 -1.31 -18.60 -0.62
CA VAL A 552 -0.80 -17.76 -1.70
C VAL A 552 0.58 -17.23 -1.33
N ARG A 553 0.81 -16.85 -0.05
CA ARG A 553 2.14 -16.44 0.44
C ARG A 553 3.17 -17.55 0.25
N ASP A 554 2.84 -18.77 0.64
CA ASP A 554 3.75 -19.91 0.58
C ASP A 554 4.06 -20.25 -0.89
N LYS A 555 3.06 -20.17 -1.78
CA LYS A 555 3.28 -20.28 -3.23
C LYS A 555 4.19 -19.17 -3.78
N CYS A 556 4.00 -17.92 -3.37
CA CYS A 556 4.89 -16.82 -3.75
C CYS A 556 6.32 -17.04 -3.21
N THR A 557 6.47 -17.57 -2.00
CA THR A 557 7.76 -17.88 -1.37
C THR A 557 8.49 -19.02 -2.09
N LEU A 558 7.75 -20.06 -2.48
CA LEU A 558 8.27 -21.14 -3.31
C LEU A 558 8.72 -20.60 -4.67
N PHE A 559 7.89 -19.80 -5.33
CA PHE A 559 8.23 -19.18 -6.61
C PHE A 559 9.43 -18.24 -6.52
N LEU A 560 9.56 -17.50 -5.41
CA LEU A 560 10.72 -16.65 -5.14
C LEU A 560 12.02 -17.47 -5.10
N THR A 561 11.97 -18.68 -4.54
CA THR A 561 13.15 -19.53 -4.32
C THR A 561 13.48 -20.39 -5.53
N ASP A 562 12.47 -21.06 -6.11
CA ASP A 562 12.65 -22.09 -7.15
C ASP A 562 12.08 -21.70 -8.52
N GLY A 563 11.30 -20.62 -8.61
CA GLY A 563 10.61 -20.22 -9.84
C GLY A 563 9.58 -21.26 -10.27
N GLU A 564 9.51 -21.55 -11.57
CA GLU A 564 8.66 -22.62 -12.12
C GLU A 564 9.24 -24.02 -11.91
N SER A 565 10.40 -24.17 -11.27
CA SER A 565 11.08 -25.47 -11.18
C SER A 565 10.40 -26.44 -10.23
N LYS A 566 9.66 -25.93 -9.24
CA LYS A 566 8.95 -26.72 -8.23
C LYS A 566 7.53 -26.22 -8.08
N THR A 567 6.59 -27.13 -7.83
CA THR A 567 5.17 -26.83 -7.56
C THR A 567 4.69 -27.59 -6.33
N TYR A 568 3.60 -27.12 -5.74
CA TYR A 568 2.85 -27.90 -4.77
C TYR A 568 1.99 -28.97 -5.46
N VAL A 569 1.97 -30.17 -4.89
CA VAL A 569 0.97 -31.22 -5.15
C VAL A 569 0.47 -31.69 -3.80
N GLY A 570 -0.74 -31.25 -3.42
CA GLY A 570 -1.21 -31.37 -2.04
C GLY A 570 -0.36 -30.52 -1.09
N GLU A 571 0.14 -31.12 -0.01
CA GLU A 571 1.06 -30.46 0.96
C GLU A 571 2.56 -30.65 0.59
N GLU A 572 2.89 -31.43 -0.45
CA GLU A 572 4.29 -31.72 -0.82
C GLU A 572 4.81 -30.83 -1.94
N ILE A 573 6.10 -30.45 -1.85
CA ILE A 573 6.82 -29.71 -2.89
C ILE A 573 7.51 -30.72 -3.81
N VAL A 574 7.12 -30.72 -5.08
CA VAL A 574 7.66 -31.63 -6.09
C VAL A 574 8.23 -30.86 -7.28
N GLU A 575 9.11 -31.50 -8.05
CA GLU A 575 9.56 -30.94 -9.33
C GLU A 575 8.38 -30.78 -10.29
N SER A 576 8.28 -29.59 -10.89
CA SER A 576 7.21 -29.26 -11.83
C SER A 576 7.37 -30.06 -13.13
N GLN A 577 6.27 -30.18 -13.88
CA GLN A 577 6.32 -30.79 -15.20
C GLN A 577 7.25 -30.01 -16.14
N GLN A 578 7.27 -28.68 -16.04
CA GLN A 578 8.15 -27.79 -16.80
C GLN A 578 9.63 -28.05 -16.51
N ALA A 579 9.99 -28.36 -15.26
CA ALA A 579 11.35 -28.74 -14.87
C ALA A 579 11.76 -30.06 -15.51
N LYS A 580 10.89 -31.08 -15.43
CA LYS A 580 11.12 -32.40 -16.04
C LYS A 580 11.27 -32.32 -17.55
N ASP A 581 10.50 -31.44 -18.19
CA ASP A 581 10.54 -31.22 -19.64
C ASP A 581 11.67 -30.27 -20.07
N GLY A 582 12.41 -29.66 -19.14
CA GLY A 582 13.47 -28.70 -19.42
C GLY A 582 12.98 -27.38 -20.04
N THR A 583 11.70 -27.03 -19.84
CA THR A 583 11.04 -25.87 -20.46
C THR A 583 10.89 -24.64 -19.56
N VAL A 584 11.44 -24.70 -18.33
CA VAL A 584 11.42 -23.61 -17.34
C VAL A 584 11.90 -22.28 -17.95
N LYS A 585 11.06 -21.24 -17.88
CA LYS A 585 11.37 -19.89 -18.37
C LYS A 585 11.73 -18.96 -17.23
N LEU A 586 11.11 -19.14 -16.07
CA LEU A 586 11.34 -18.35 -14.87
C LEU A 586 11.98 -19.22 -13.80
N LYS A 587 13.22 -18.85 -13.46
CA LYS A 587 13.93 -19.38 -12.30
C LYS A 587 13.66 -18.46 -11.11
N GLY A 588 13.79 -19.01 -9.90
CA GLY A 588 13.78 -18.21 -8.67
C GLY A 588 14.98 -17.27 -8.58
N LEU A 589 15.17 -16.65 -7.41
CA LEU A 589 16.28 -15.75 -7.16
C LEU A 589 17.63 -16.44 -7.40
N SER A 590 18.46 -15.81 -8.23
CA SER A 590 19.82 -16.29 -8.47
C SER A 590 20.80 -15.89 -7.36
N ASP A 591 21.96 -16.56 -7.34
CA ASP A 591 23.09 -16.26 -6.45
C ASP A 591 23.69 -14.85 -6.70
N GLN A 592 23.31 -14.17 -7.79
CA GLN A 592 23.80 -12.83 -8.15
C GLN A 592 22.86 -11.68 -7.73
N GLN A 593 21.62 -12.01 -7.39
CA GLN A 593 20.62 -11.03 -6.95
C GLN A 593 20.67 -10.91 -5.44
N ALA A 594 20.30 -9.76 -4.89
CA ALA A 594 20.05 -9.59 -3.46
C ALA A 594 18.54 -9.52 -3.18
N LEU A 595 18.12 -9.96 -2.00
CA LEU A 595 16.75 -9.84 -1.51
C LEU A 595 16.75 -8.98 -0.25
N ILE A 596 15.83 -8.02 -0.19
CA ILE A 596 15.52 -7.25 1.01
C ILE A 596 14.04 -7.43 1.27
N CYS A 597 13.69 -8.12 2.35
CA CYS A 597 12.31 -8.37 2.77
C CYS A 597 12.01 -7.58 4.04
N ILE A 598 10.94 -6.79 4.01
CA ILE A 598 10.42 -6.04 5.13
C ILE A 598 9.05 -6.61 5.47
N ALA A 599 8.86 -6.99 6.74
CA ALA A 599 7.62 -7.55 7.24
C ALA A 599 7.35 -7.09 8.68
N HIS A 600 6.08 -7.10 9.09
CA HIS A 600 5.69 -6.82 10.49
C HIS A 600 5.68 -8.06 11.36
N ILE A 601 5.52 -9.23 10.75
CA ILE A 601 5.46 -10.53 11.42
C ILE A 601 6.47 -11.48 10.79
N LYS A 602 6.98 -12.41 11.60
CA LYS A 602 8.05 -13.32 11.18
C LYS A 602 7.57 -14.32 10.12
N GLU A 603 6.28 -14.63 10.14
CA GLU A 603 5.61 -15.60 9.26
C GLU A 603 5.49 -15.08 7.82
N GLU A 604 5.56 -13.76 7.61
CA GLU A 604 5.60 -13.15 6.27
C GLU A 604 7.00 -13.20 5.64
N VAL A 605 8.01 -13.68 6.36
CA VAL A 605 9.39 -13.71 5.90
C VAL A 605 9.65 -15.03 5.17
N PRO A 606 10.09 -14.99 3.90
CA PRO A 606 10.45 -16.19 3.15
C PRO A 606 11.44 -17.09 3.89
N ASP A 607 11.29 -18.41 3.76
CA ASP A 607 12.23 -19.36 4.37
C ASP A 607 13.67 -19.19 3.89
N CYS A 608 13.87 -18.69 2.66
CA CYS A 608 15.21 -18.33 2.16
C CYS A 608 15.89 -17.18 2.94
N VAL A 609 15.17 -16.52 3.85
CA VAL A 609 15.69 -15.55 4.82
C VAL A 609 15.67 -16.13 6.25
N ARG A 610 14.87 -17.17 6.53
CA ARG A 610 14.52 -17.70 7.87
C ARG A 610 15.20 -19.07 8.11
N ASP A 611 16.48 -19.09 8.49
CA ASP A 611 17.18 -20.34 8.84
C ASP A 611 16.88 -20.84 10.28
N ASP A 612 17.03 -22.16 10.51
CA ASP A 612 16.77 -22.94 11.75
C ASP A 612 17.61 -22.51 12.98
N GLY A 613 18.46 -21.50 12.85
CA GLY A 613 19.34 -20.95 13.90
C GLY A 613 18.75 -19.76 14.67
N TRP A 614 17.42 -19.56 14.66
CA TRP A 614 16.76 -18.44 15.36
C TRP A 614 17.13 -18.31 16.85
N ALA A 615 17.61 -19.39 17.47
CA ALA A 615 17.99 -19.41 18.89
C ALA A 615 19.49 -19.20 19.17
N THR A 616 20.39 -19.15 18.16
CA THR A 616 21.84 -19.26 18.45
C THR A 616 22.74 -18.18 17.87
N GLU A 617 22.40 -17.49 16.78
CA GLU A 617 23.20 -16.36 16.30
C GLU A 617 22.35 -15.37 15.48
N VAL A 618 22.08 -14.18 16.04
CA VAL A 618 21.56 -13.03 15.28
C VAL A 618 22.65 -12.55 14.32
N LYS A 619 22.75 -13.16 13.14
CA LYS A 619 23.59 -12.68 12.04
C LYS A 619 22.69 -12.15 10.93
N ARG A 620 22.58 -10.81 10.87
CA ARG A 620 22.03 -9.97 9.77
C ARG A 620 20.52 -9.68 9.76
N ALA A 621 19.97 -9.29 10.91
CA ALA A 621 18.78 -8.45 10.98
C ALA A 621 19.20 -7.01 11.31
N ILE A 622 18.48 -5.99 10.82
CA ILE A 622 18.62 -4.61 11.30
C ILE A 622 17.58 -4.40 12.41
N PRO A 623 17.94 -4.47 13.70
CA PRO A 623 17.01 -4.12 14.78
C PRO A 623 16.84 -2.59 14.81
N LEU A 624 15.61 -2.11 14.60
CA LEU A 624 15.27 -0.68 14.61
C LEU A 624 14.75 -0.20 15.98
N GLU A 625 15.29 -0.72 17.11
CA GLU A 625 14.85 -0.38 18.47
C GLU A 625 15.92 0.39 19.29
N LYS A 626 15.43 1.28 20.18
CA LYS A 626 16.23 2.14 21.06
C LYS A 626 17.01 1.30 22.10
N VAL A 627 18.32 1.48 22.18
CA VAL A 627 19.11 1.06 23.35
C VAL A 627 19.20 2.23 24.33
N GLY A 628 18.49 2.13 25.46
CA GLY A 628 18.67 2.98 26.64
C GLY A 628 19.68 2.36 27.60
N SER A 629 20.63 3.17 28.07
CA SER A 629 21.76 2.82 28.93
C SER A 629 21.38 2.39 30.35
N MET A 630 22.03 1.35 30.88
CA MET A 630 22.40 1.30 32.31
C MET A 630 23.61 0.38 32.54
N SER A 631 24.53 0.86 33.38
CA SER A 631 25.80 0.28 33.82
C SER A 631 25.60 -0.93 34.76
N ASP A 632 26.54 -1.89 34.71
CA ASP A 632 27.29 -2.36 35.90
C ASP A 632 28.45 -3.29 35.47
N GLU A 633 29.61 -3.09 36.11
CA GLU A 633 30.83 -3.88 36.00
C GLU A 633 30.74 -5.18 36.81
N GLU A 634 31.13 -6.32 36.23
CA GLU A 634 32.19 -7.23 36.73
C GLU A 634 32.22 -8.57 35.97
N GLY A 635 33.43 -9.01 35.60
CA GLY A 635 33.81 -10.44 35.60
C GLY A 635 33.48 -11.29 34.37
N GLY A 636 34.44 -11.40 33.44
CA GLY A 636 34.38 -12.15 32.18
C GLY A 636 33.82 -13.58 32.24
N THR A 637 32.92 -13.86 31.29
CA THR A 637 32.92 -15.04 30.40
C THR A 637 31.87 -14.81 29.32
N THR A 638 32.26 -14.99 28.07
CA THR A 638 31.48 -14.78 26.84
C THR A 638 30.13 -15.51 26.88
N ARG A 639 29.07 -14.79 27.24
CA ARG A 639 27.67 -15.22 27.15
C ARG A 639 26.81 -14.03 26.75
N CYS A 640 26.43 -13.95 25.48
CA CYS A 640 25.39 -13.01 25.02
C CYS A 640 24.10 -13.80 24.82
N CYS A 641 23.20 -13.72 25.80
CA CYS A 641 21.74 -13.62 25.64
C CYS A 641 21.05 -13.94 26.98
N ALA A 642 20.39 -12.94 27.57
CA ALA A 642 19.29 -13.13 28.50
C ALA A 642 18.14 -12.21 28.04
N PRO A 643 16.87 -12.65 28.14
CA PRO A 643 15.74 -11.97 27.54
C PRO A 643 15.23 -10.85 28.46
N PHE A 644 14.82 -9.71 27.89
CA PHE A 644 14.00 -8.75 28.63
C PHE A 644 12.89 -8.17 27.74
N LEU A 645 11.65 -8.56 28.07
CA LEU A 645 10.44 -7.82 27.76
C LEU A 645 10.45 -6.51 28.56
N ALA A 646 10.42 -5.37 27.90
CA ALA A 646 9.90 -4.13 28.47
C ALA A 646 9.45 -3.17 27.35
N LEU A 647 8.20 -2.74 27.48
CA LEU A 647 7.46 -1.82 26.62
C LEU A 647 8.21 -0.49 26.42
N THR A 648 8.20 0.04 25.20
CA THR A 648 8.47 1.46 24.93
C THR A 648 7.28 2.09 24.21
N GLU A 649 6.95 3.33 24.58
CA GLU A 649 5.90 4.13 23.94
C GLU A 649 6.33 4.54 22.52
N PRO A 650 5.44 4.46 21.52
CA PRO A 650 5.70 4.96 20.18
C PRO A 650 5.93 6.47 20.22
N ILE A 651 6.96 6.99 19.54
CA ILE A 651 7.17 8.43 19.41
C ILE A 651 6.10 8.96 18.44
N GLU A 652 5.01 9.48 18.99
CA GLU A 652 4.00 10.20 18.22
C GLU A 652 4.57 11.49 17.63
N VAL A 653 4.13 11.81 16.41
CA VAL A 653 4.39 13.08 15.71
C VAL A 653 3.65 14.26 16.41
N SER A 654 2.86 13.98 17.45
CA SER A 654 2.05 14.94 18.22
C SER A 654 2.89 15.89 19.09
N GLU A 655 4.16 15.59 19.37
CA GLU A 655 5.07 16.50 20.12
C GLU A 655 5.65 17.65 19.27
N LEU A 656 5.34 17.72 17.97
CA LEU A 656 5.82 18.78 17.06
C LEU A 656 5.08 20.12 17.20
N GLY A 657 4.19 20.25 18.18
CA GLY A 657 3.48 21.50 18.47
C GLY A 657 4.16 22.29 19.59
N HIS A 658 4.87 23.35 19.22
CA HIS A 658 5.41 24.45 20.06
C HIS A 658 6.90 24.41 20.40
N VAL A 659 7.74 25.04 19.57
CA VAL A 659 8.99 25.62 20.07
C VAL A 659 9.25 26.99 19.41
N LYS A 660 9.40 28.01 20.27
CA LYS A 660 9.87 29.36 19.95
C LYS A 660 11.38 29.34 19.69
N THR A 661 11.80 30.04 18.66
CA THR A 661 13.18 30.33 18.27
C THR A 661 14.00 30.99 19.39
N ILE A 662 15.06 30.33 19.85
CA ILE A 662 16.21 30.96 20.54
C ILE A 662 17.49 30.22 20.13
N PHE A 663 18.39 30.90 19.40
CA PHE A 663 19.76 30.44 19.13
C PHE A 663 20.72 30.98 20.20
N PRO A 664 21.76 30.21 20.58
CA PRO A 664 23.06 30.79 20.85
C PRO A 664 24.13 30.24 19.91
N SER A 665 24.90 31.20 19.41
CA SER A 665 26.07 31.10 18.54
C SER A 665 27.27 30.49 19.26
N SER A 666 27.85 29.41 18.74
CA SER A 666 29.31 29.19 18.66
C SER A 666 29.69 27.80 18.14
N PHE A 667 30.00 27.69 16.84
CA PHE A 667 31.03 26.76 16.32
C PHE A 667 31.60 27.36 15.04
N LYS A 668 32.91 27.67 15.06
CA LYS A 668 33.68 28.15 13.91
C LYS A 668 34.27 26.93 13.19
N ILE A 669 33.88 26.72 11.94
CA ILE A 669 34.62 25.91 10.96
C ILE A 669 35.07 26.85 9.84
N VAL A 670 36.30 26.65 9.37
CA VAL A 670 37.03 27.51 8.44
C VAL A 670 36.40 27.44 7.04
N TYR A 671 35.83 28.54 6.56
CA TYR A 671 35.27 28.67 5.20
C TYR A 671 36.28 29.29 4.24
N TYR A 672 36.35 28.77 3.00
CA TYR A 672 36.80 29.53 1.84
C TYR A 672 35.73 30.59 1.52
N LYS A 673 35.83 31.71 2.23
CA LYS A 673 35.09 32.92 2.00
C LYS A 673 35.65 33.59 0.75
N THR A 674 35.01 33.43 -0.40
CA THR A 674 35.19 34.37 -1.53
C THR A 674 34.42 35.66 -1.24
N MET A 675 34.89 36.41 -0.23
CA MET A 675 34.64 37.85 -0.13
C MET A 675 35.80 38.58 -0.81
N SER A 676 35.52 39.22 -1.94
CA SER A 676 36.28 40.42 -2.32
C SER A 676 35.74 41.61 -1.52
N PRO A 677 36.58 42.59 -1.10
CA PRO A 677 36.14 43.70 -0.25
C PRO A 677 35.33 44.80 -0.96
N ASP A 678 35.17 44.74 -2.28
CA ASP A 678 34.59 45.84 -3.05
C ASP A 678 33.18 45.48 -3.56
N GLY A 679 32.18 46.18 -3.04
CA GLY A 679 30.76 45.97 -3.32
C GLY A 679 30.33 46.39 -4.73
N LEU A 680 30.67 45.57 -5.73
CA LEU A 680 30.13 45.63 -7.08
C LEU A 680 29.28 44.38 -7.36
N ASP A 681 28.11 44.59 -7.97
CA ASP A 681 27.14 43.57 -8.36
C ASP A 681 27.81 42.33 -8.97
N LYS A 682 27.55 41.14 -8.40
CA LYS A 682 28.04 39.89 -8.95
C LYS A 682 27.31 39.56 -10.26
N PRO A 683 27.99 39.10 -11.32
CA PRO A 683 27.32 38.51 -12.47
C PRO A 683 26.64 37.20 -12.05
N SER A 684 25.44 36.94 -12.59
CA SER A 684 24.71 35.70 -12.27
C SER A 684 25.59 34.47 -12.53
N ALA A 685 25.48 33.45 -11.67
CA ALA A 685 26.24 32.21 -11.78
C ALA A 685 26.12 31.55 -13.18
N PHE A 686 25.03 31.88 -13.90
CA PHE A 686 24.72 31.45 -15.24
C PHE A 686 25.74 31.86 -16.32
N PHE A 687 26.48 32.96 -16.10
CA PHE A 687 27.46 33.46 -17.08
C PHE A 687 28.91 33.03 -16.78
N GLN A 688 29.12 32.19 -15.75
CA GLN A 688 30.46 31.74 -15.40
C GLN A 688 30.94 30.62 -16.34
N TRP A 689 32.18 30.75 -16.81
CA TRP A 689 32.81 29.78 -17.70
C TRP A 689 33.42 28.60 -16.89
N PRO A 690 33.30 27.34 -17.34
CA PRO A 690 32.78 26.86 -18.62
C PRO A 690 31.25 26.79 -18.67
N TRP A 691 30.65 27.32 -19.74
CA TRP A 691 29.19 27.29 -19.94
C TRP A 691 28.53 25.90 -19.95
N PRO A 692 29.19 24.79 -20.36
CA PRO A 692 28.60 23.45 -20.23
C PRO A 692 28.92 22.73 -18.91
N SER A 693 29.45 23.41 -17.89
CA SER A 693 29.75 22.79 -16.59
C SER A 693 28.48 22.66 -15.73
N PRO A 694 28.27 21.54 -15.01
CA PRO A 694 27.22 21.45 -14.00
C PRO A 694 27.46 22.52 -12.91
N LEU A 695 26.45 23.35 -12.66
CA LEU A 695 26.44 24.31 -11.56
C LEU A 695 26.29 23.53 -10.25
N LEU A 696 27.41 23.33 -9.55
CA LEU A 696 27.44 22.67 -8.25
C LEU A 696 27.28 23.71 -7.14
N PHE A 697 26.14 23.69 -6.46
CA PHE A 697 25.89 24.51 -5.28
C PHE A 697 25.98 23.66 -4.01
N ILE A 698 26.50 24.26 -2.94
CA ILE A 698 26.50 23.65 -1.61
C ILE A 698 25.14 23.95 -0.98
N ASN A 699 24.33 22.91 -0.80
CA ASN A 699 22.95 23.03 -0.30
C ASN A 699 22.96 23.12 1.24
N GLU A 700 23.25 24.29 1.80
CA GLU A 700 23.16 24.54 3.25
C GLU A 700 21.75 25.02 3.70
N SER A 701 20.86 25.37 2.77
CA SER A 701 19.43 25.69 3.03
C SER A 701 18.59 25.62 1.74
N SER A 702 17.26 25.85 1.84
CA SER A 702 16.14 25.82 0.85
C SER A 702 16.38 26.19 -0.64
N ASP A 703 17.59 26.53 -1.05
CA ASP A 703 17.99 27.04 -2.35
C ASP A 703 17.72 26.02 -3.47
N ALA A 704 17.95 24.72 -3.23
CA ALA A 704 17.63 23.67 -4.22
C ALA A 704 16.12 23.59 -4.52
N ARG A 705 15.27 23.84 -3.52
CA ARG A 705 13.81 23.84 -3.67
C ARG A 705 13.34 25.08 -4.44
N ASP A 706 13.91 26.23 -4.14
CA ASP A 706 13.55 27.48 -4.81
C ASP A 706 14.02 27.46 -6.28
N HIS A 707 15.17 26.83 -6.57
CA HIS A 707 15.59 26.53 -7.94
C HIS A 707 14.66 25.54 -8.65
N CYS A 708 14.24 24.43 -8.03
CA CYS A 708 13.26 23.51 -8.63
C CYS A 708 11.90 24.20 -8.85
N ALA A 709 11.49 25.13 -7.98
CA ALA A 709 10.27 25.92 -8.16
C ALA A 709 10.40 26.91 -9.33
N ASN A 710 11.54 27.58 -9.46
CA ASN A 710 11.87 28.44 -10.60
C ASN A 710 11.96 27.66 -11.91
N GLU A 711 12.55 26.46 -11.89
CA GLU A 711 12.64 25.56 -13.04
C GLU A 711 11.25 25.08 -13.47
N ARG A 712 10.41 24.67 -12.51
CA ARG A 712 9.01 24.29 -12.78
C ARG A 712 8.21 25.44 -13.39
N THR A 713 8.44 26.65 -12.90
CA THR A 713 7.83 27.86 -13.45
C THR A 713 8.32 28.09 -14.88
N PHE A 714 9.63 28.03 -15.14
CA PHE A 714 10.22 28.15 -16.48
C PHE A 714 9.68 27.09 -17.45
N LEU A 715 9.61 25.82 -17.04
CA LEU A 715 9.08 24.72 -17.86
C LEU A 715 7.61 24.95 -18.22
N SER A 716 6.83 25.61 -17.36
CA SER A 716 5.45 26.03 -17.68
C SER A 716 5.42 27.11 -18.77
N TYR A 717 6.25 28.14 -18.67
CA TYR A 717 6.40 29.17 -19.71
C TYR A 717 6.90 28.58 -21.03
N LEU A 718 7.87 27.65 -20.98
CA LEU A 718 8.40 26.95 -22.15
C LEU A 718 7.29 26.11 -22.83
N ARG A 719 6.53 25.35 -22.05
CA ARG A 719 5.42 24.54 -22.56
C ARG A 719 4.35 25.41 -23.21
N LEU A 720 3.97 26.53 -22.59
CA LEU A 720 3.03 27.48 -23.15
C LEU A 720 3.55 28.11 -24.45
N SER A 721 4.84 28.49 -24.48
CA SER A 721 5.50 29.03 -25.67
C SER A 721 5.47 28.03 -26.84
N ILE A 722 5.77 26.75 -26.58
CA ILE A 722 5.73 25.68 -27.60
C ILE A 722 4.30 25.51 -28.14
N TYR A 723 3.28 25.49 -27.28
CA TYR A 723 1.89 25.41 -27.75
C TYR A 723 1.49 26.60 -28.63
N MET A 724 1.87 27.82 -28.25
CA MET A 724 1.60 29.03 -29.06
C MET A 724 2.33 28.98 -30.41
N ALA A 725 3.54 28.43 -30.46
CA ALA A 725 4.26 28.21 -31.72
C ALA A 725 3.56 27.17 -32.61
N ILE A 726 3.12 26.04 -32.03
CA ILE A 726 2.36 25.01 -32.75
C ILE A 726 1.05 25.59 -33.30
N VAL A 727 0.32 26.37 -32.51
CA VAL A 727 -0.91 27.05 -32.93
C VAL A 727 -0.64 28.07 -34.05
N SER A 728 0.45 28.85 -33.96
CA SER A 728 0.87 29.76 -35.02
C SER A 728 1.10 29.04 -36.36
N VAL A 729 1.84 27.92 -36.33
CA VAL A 729 2.08 27.09 -37.52
C VAL A 729 0.78 26.46 -38.00
N ALA A 730 -0.05 25.93 -37.10
CA ALA A 730 -1.33 25.33 -37.45
C ALA A 730 -2.29 26.34 -38.08
N ILE A 731 -2.41 27.56 -37.56
CA ILE A 731 -3.22 28.62 -38.18
C ILE A 731 -2.64 28.94 -39.56
N THR A 732 -1.33 29.14 -39.66
CA THR A 732 -0.70 29.49 -40.94
C THR A 732 -0.86 28.38 -41.99
N VAL A 733 -0.79 27.11 -41.59
CA VAL A 733 -0.79 25.95 -42.50
C VAL A 733 -2.20 25.40 -42.74
N SER A 734 -3.09 25.38 -41.75
CA SER A 734 -4.44 24.78 -41.86
C SER A 734 -5.35 25.53 -42.83
N PHE A 735 -5.19 26.85 -42.95
CA PHE A 735 -5.82 27.64 -44.02
C PHE A 735 -5.33 27.27 -45.44
N HIS A 736 -4.26 26.48 -45.57
CA HIS A 736 -3.68 26.08 -46.86
C HIS A 736 -3.88 24.59 -47.22
N ILE A 737 -4.44 23.75 -46.33
CA ILE A 737 -4.50 22.28 -46.55
C ILE A 737 -5.78 21.80 -47.26
N LYS A 738 -6.95 22.41 -47.02
CA LYS A 738 -8.23 21.88 -47.53
C LYS A 738 -8.71 22.50 -48.86
N GLY A 739 -8.04 23.51 -49.40
CA GLY A 739 -8.34 24.16 -50.69
C GLY A 739 -7.46 25.38 -50.97
N THR A 740 -7.60 26.01 -52.14
CA THR A 740 -6.95 27.30 -52.42
C THR A 740 -7.59 28.39 -51.55
N PRO A 741 -6.84 29.01 -50.61
CA PRO A 741 -7.41 29.97 -49.66
C PRO A 741 -7.97 31.20 -50.37
N SER A 742 -9.10 31.71 -49.89
CA SER A 742 -9.63 32.99 -50.36
C SER A 742 -8.70 34.15 -49.98
N ASP A 743 -8.73 35.25 -50.73
CA ASP A 743 -7.91 36.44 -50.43
C ASP A 743 -8.18 37.01 -49.03
N LEU A 744 -9.39 36.85 -48.51
CA LEU A 744 -9.77 37.27 -47.16
C LEU A 744 -9.11 36.39 -46.09
N GLU A 745 -9.16 35.07 -46.23
CA GLU A 745 -8.51 34.13 -45.31
C GLU A 745 -7.00 34.32 -45.29
N ARG A 746 -6.38 34.57 -46.45
CA ARG A 746 -4.93 34.83 -46.54
C ARG A 746 -4.53 36.15 -45.88
N ARG A 747 -5.40 37.17 -45.94
CA ARG A 747 -5.21 38.46 -45.26
C ARG A 747 -5.39 38.36 -43.74
N VAL A 748 -6.16 37.40 -43.24
CA VAL A 748 -6.41 37.21 -41.79
C VAL A 748 -5.44 36.21 -41.16
N ALA A 749 -5.14 35.10 -41.84
CA ALA A 749 -4.33 34.01 -41.29
C ALA A 749 -2.87 34.40 -41.02
N LYS A 750 -2.25 35.16 -41.93
CA LYS A 750 -0.84 35.59 -41.82
C LYS A 750 -0.59 36.51 -40.62
N PRO A 751 -1.35 37.62 -40.42
CA PRO A 751 -1.14 38.46 -39.24
C PRO A 751 -1.52 37.72 -37.95
N LEU A 752 -2.57 36.88 -37.96
CA LEU A 752 -2.95 36.12 -36.77
C LEU A 752 -1.90 35.08 -36.37
N GLY A 753 -1.38 34.30 -37.32
CA GLY A 753 -0.26 33.38 -37.10
C GLY A 753 1.00 34.10 -36.61
N GLY A 754 1.31 35.26 -37.20
CA GLY A 754 2.40 36.14 -36.76
C GLY A 754 2.23 36.64 -35.32
N ILE A 755 1.02 37.01 -34.91
CA ILE A 755 0.73 37.42 -33.53
C ILE A 755 1.01 36.28 -32.55
N PHE A 756 0.53 35.06 -32.83
CA PHE A 756 0.79 33.91 -31.97
C PHE A 756 2.27 33.52 -31.91
N TRP A 757 3.01 33.72 -33.00
CA TRP A 757 4.47 33.53 -33.01
C TRP A 757 5.18 34.56 -32.13
N VAL A 758 4.84 35.84 -32.25
CA VAL A 758 5.38 36.90 -31.38
C VAL A 758 5.06 36.61 -29.91
N LEU A 759 3.83 36.20 -29.62
CA LEU A 759 3.40 35.85 -28.26
C LEU A 759 4.21 34.66 -27.70
N SER A 760 4.50 33.66 -28.53
CA SER A 760 5.35 32.52 -28.18
C SER A 760 6.76 32.98 -27.78
N VAL A 761 7.39 33.85 -28.58
CA VAL A 761 8.75 34.36 -28.32
C VAL A 761 8.77 35.23 -27.06
N VAL A 762 7.78 36.12 -26.88
CA VAL A 762 7.66 36.97 -25.68
C VAL A 762 7.47 36.11 -24.43
N THR A 763 6.63 35.08 -24.49
CA THR A 763 6.40 34.16 -23.37
C THR A 763 7.68 33.43 -22.98
N LEU A 764 8.49 33.00 -23.97
CA LEU A 764 9.78 32.37 -23.71
C LEU A 764 10.79 33.34 -23.08
N ALA A 765 10.85 34.57 -23.59
CA ALA A 765 11.74 35.61 -23.07
C ALA A 765 11.37 36.02 -21.63
N LEU A 766 10.08 36.14 -21.32
CA LEU A 766 9.59 36.40 -19.96
C LEU A 766 9.90 35.22 -19.02
N GLY A 767 9.70 33.99 -19.48
CA GLY A 767 10.06 32.80 -18.73
C GLY A 767 11.56 32.74 -18.42
N ALA A 768 12.41 32.98 -19.43
CA ALA A 768 13.87 33.01 -19.28
C ALA A 768 14.33 34.16 -18.38
N GLY A 769 13.75 35.35 -18.51
CA GLY A 769 14.06 36.50 -17.67
C GLY A 769 13.71 36.26 -16.20
N ASN A 770 12.54 35.67 -15.92
CA ASN A 770 12.15 35.30 -14.55
C ASN A 770 13.03 34.19 -13.98
N TYR A 771 13.47 33.24 -14.81
CA TYR A 771 14.37 32.17 -14.39
C TYR A 771 15.78 32.68 -14.06
N ILE A 772 16.29 33.62 -14.85
CA ILE A 772 17.64 34.19 -14.66
C ILE A 772 17.67 35.17 -13.48
N ASN A 773 16.62 35.98 -13.28
CA ASN A 773 16.55 36.98 -12.20
C ASN A 773 16.01 36.44 -10.88
N GLY A 774 15.35 35.27 -10.89
CA GLY A 774 14.85 34.61 -9.69
C GLY A 774 15.91 33.81 -8.93
N ASN A 775 17.15 33.78 -9.42
CA ASN A 775 18.30 33.05 -8.87
C ASN A 775 19.31 33.97 -8.21
#